data_AF-A0ABC8W4L8-F1
#
_entry.id   AF-A0ABC8W4L8-F1
#
_cell.length_a   1.000
_cell.length_b   1.000
_cell.length_c   1.000
_cell.angle_alpha   90.00
_cell.angle_beta   90.00
_cell.angle_gamma   90.00
#
_symmetry.space_group_name_H-M   'P 1'
#
loop_
_entity.id
_entity.type
_entity.pdbx_description
1 polymer ?
#
loop_
_entity_poly.entity_id
_entity_poly.type
_entity_poly.pdbx_seq_one_letter_code
_entity_poly.pdbx_strand_id
1 'polypeptide(L)'
;MLPPPAAARAQMHLPSHRRRVPPRRGGRRARGGDGSGVADPASRLAGCLLLLLALAAAAAVLCLSSSSSRRHHEGGGGGRETLPGGSGAAPRVKIFAALRPPPEGSPARQELAVRSWLALPGNVSVVLLGAHASSLALAGRLGPRVTIDAAIDSAFTGTPFFHSMVARAQAASDSDICVLADAEIILLPEIVNALAHFSKVDRHWFLVAMSRNITEFHYKLADNGSQWLQTDGKKVSFKKLQEIPADKWAPESSDRGLIVAWNSPSSPLHAGVLPSFLYGRGEHNWWLIHEVLSSEMRLVFDASTLVLGLYPESFSSMHDMSSSKNDGLPAGSWEYSVNRHLAATYGSYCYRLLRRHSTVLHKVVKQSEDYMFSKAEELTLSDFVIVKEQRAHGGGSLWRNESICLSGHLHSSDLPYSLSRLLELAADKNRSIVLGVAGVSYRDMLMSWACRLRHLRVTNFIVCALDHETYEFSVLQGLPVFRDPLSPKNVSFDDCHFGTKCFQQVTKVKSRIVLEILKLGYNVLLSDVDVYWFDNPVPFLYSLLGPATFGAQSDEYSDTGPINLPRRLNSGFYFARSDNATTTVMQMIVKHASNSGLSEQPSFYDVMCGKNGTNRISDDRCLEPNTNLTVVFLNRDLFPNGAYKDVWEKHDVQSTCMELGCFILHNNWINGRKKKLQRQMSSGLWDYDPSSRLCLQNFSDRGSFRLMGQFHLFEDTDK
;
A
#
# COMPACT_ATOMS: atom_id res chain seq x y z
N MET A 1 -11.66 38.50 60.01
CA MET A 1 -10.76 39.44 60.71
C MET A 1 -9.68 38.61 61.41
N LEU A 2 -8.42 38.98 61.16
CA LEU A 2 -7.14 38.45 61.70
C LEU A 2 -6.62 37.08 61.17
N PRO A 3 -5.27 36.93 61.03
CA PRO A 3 -4.58 36.60 59.76
C PRO A 3 -3.50 35.48 59.94
N PRO A 4 -2.53 35.24 59.00
CA PRO A 4 -1.77 33.98 58.84
C PRO A 4 -0.30 34.03 59.34
N PRO A 5 0.47 32.93 59.17
CA PRO A 5 1.90 33.00 58.76
C PRO A 5 2.24 32.00 57.62
N ALA A 6 2.88 32.38 56.50
CA ALA A 6 4.33 32.56 56.23
C ALA A 6 5.16 31.25 56.43
N ALA A 7 5.55 30.50 55.40
CA ALA A 7 6.58 30.68 54.35
C ALA A 7 8.02 30.29 54.77
N ALA A 8 8.60 29.28 54.09
CA ALA A 8 10.04 29.11 53.91
C ALA A 8 10.35 28.47 52.53
N ARG A 9 11.22 29.15 51.78
CA ARG A 9 11.71 28.85 50.42
C ARG A 9 12.96 27.96 50.46
N ALA A 10 13.19 27.19 49.40
CA ALA A 10 14.56 26.93 48.90
C ALA A 10 14.56 26.88 47.36
N GLN A 11 15.47 27.66 46.78
CA GLN A 11 15.65 27.93 45.35
C GLN A 11 16.46 26.82 44.67
N MET A 12 16.21 26.58 43.38
CA MET A 12 17.17 25.92 42.49
C MET A 12 17.38 26.82 41.27
N HIS A 13 18.60 27.35 41.13
CA HIS A 13 19.07 28.23 40.06
C HIS A 13 19.73 27.43 38.93
N LEU A 14 19.43 27.81 37.67
CA LEU A 14 20.14 27.44 36.44
C LEU A 14 21.61 27.92 36.42
N PRO A 15 22.46 27.28 35.60
CA PRO A 15 23.17 28.02 34.52
C PRO A 15 23.30 27.19 33.20
N SER A 16 22.98 27.71 32.01
CA SER A 16 23.67 28.65 31.10
C SER A 16 24.57 28.00 30.02
N HIS A 17 24.20 28.19 28.75
CA HIS A 17 24.96 27.88 27.54
C HIS A 17 26.28 28.69 27.40
N ARG A 18 27.34 28.07 26.86
CA ARG A 18 28.27 28.72 25.91
C ARG A 18 29.14 27.73 25.11
N ARG A 19 29.31 28.09 23.83
CA ARG A 19 30.05 27.45 22.71
C ARG A 19 31.57 27.33 22.95
N ARG A 20 32.24 26.34 22.29
CA ARG A 20 33.37 26.50 21.32
C ARG A 20 34.15 25.19 21.03
N VAL A 21 34.23 24.79 19.74
CA VAL A 21 35.43 24.70 18.82
C VAL A 21 36.72 23.97 19.34
N PRO A 22 37.49 23.23 18.47
CA PRO A 22 38.14 21.93 18.74
C PRO A 22 39.58 22.01 19.30
N PRO A 23 40.24 20.88 19.68
CA PRO A 23 41.46 20.93 20.47
C PRO A 23 42.72 21.11 19.62
N ARG A 24 43.67 21.91 20.15
CA ARG A 24 45.08 21.93 19.77
C ARG A 24 45.94 21.25 20.82
N ARG A 25 46.99 20.61 20.32
CA ARG A 25 48.07 19.86 20.97
C ARG A 25 48.72 20.57 22.17
N GLY A 26 49.17 19.78 23.15
CA GLY A 26 50.38 20.10 23.91
C GLY A 26 50.43 19.62 25.37
N GLY A 27 51.19 18.54 25.62
CA GLY A 27 52.29 18.58 26.60
C GLY A 27 52.02 18.36 28.11
N ARG A 28 52.42 17.15 28.56
CA ARG A 28 53.26 16.84 29.75
C ARG A 28 52.71 17.04 31.18
N ARG A 29 52.64 15.89 31.90
CA ARG A 29 53.21 15.52 33.24
C ARG A 29 52.90 16.47 34.44
N ALA A 30 52.60 16.02 35.68
CA ALA A 30 52.96 14.80 36.40
C ALA A 30 52.14 14.60 37.71
N ARG A 31 52.10 13.32 38.14
CA ARG A 31 52.31 12.77 39.51
C ARG A 31 51.25 12.84 40.63
N GLY A 32 51.07 11.65 41.22
CA GLY A 32 50.50 11.32 42.55
C GLY A 32 49.12 10.70 42.43
N GLY A 33 48.90 9.38 42.42
CA GLY A 33 49.34 8.34 43.37
C GLY A 33 48.23 8.17 44.42
N ASP A 34 47.76 7.01 44.85
CA ASP A 34 47.87 5.58 44.50
C ASP A 34 46.71 4.90 45.26
N GLY A 35 46.13 3.80 44.79
CA GLY A 35 45.12 3.07 45.59
C GLY A 35 44.12 2.21 44.81
N SER A 36 44.54 0.98 44.53
CA SER A 36 43.96 -0.08 43.70
C SER A 36 42.65 -0.72 44.17
N GLY A 37 41.81 -1.11 43.19
CA GLY A 37 40.83 -2.20 43.26
C GLY A 37 40.74 -2.89 41.89
N VAL A 38 41.40 -4.03 41.77
CA VAL A 38 41.57 -4.84 40.54
C VAL A 38 40.32 -5.67 40.27
N ALA A 39 39.84 -5.67 39.02
CA ALA A 39 38.93 -6.69 38.48
C ALA A 39 39.60 -7.38 37.27
N ASP A 40 39.45 -8.69 37.25
CA ASP A 40 40.33 -9.72 36.69
C ASP A 40 40.22 -9.92 35.15
N PRO A 41 41.31 -9.94 34.38
CA PRO A 41 41.30 -10.15 32.92
C PRO A 41 40.88 -11.58 32.49
N ALA A 42 40.78 -12.54 33.40
CA ALA A 42 40.36 -13.92 33.09
C ALA A 42 38.89 -14.03 32.61
N SER A 43 38.01 -13.13 33.06
CA SER A 43 36.56 -13.21 32.75
C SER A 43 36.21 -12.84 31.30
N ARG A 44 36.99 -11.94 30.68
CA ARG A 44 36.76 -11.51 29.29
C ARG A 44 37.32 -12.50 28.27
N LEU A 45 38.40 -13.20 28.60
CA LEU A 45 38.96 -14.26 27.76
C LEU A 45 38.06 -15.49 27.74
N ALA A 46 37.45 -15.87 28.87
CA ALA A 46 36.50 -16.98 28.92
C ALA A 46 35.24 -16.72 28.06
N GLY A 47 34.71 -15.49 28.08
CA GLY A 47 33.56 -15.10 27.25
C GLY A 47 33.84 -15.12 25.75
N CYS A 48 35.03 -14.66 25.33
CA CYS A 48 35.45 -14.74 23.93
C CYS A 48 35.74 -16.17 23.47
N LEU A 49 36.30 -17.02 24.33
CA LEU A 49 36.57 -18.42 24.00
C LEU A 49 35.26 -19.22 23.83
N LEU A 50 34.25 -18.96 24.66
CA LEU A 50 32.92 -19.56 24.55
C LEU A 50 32.20 -19.15 23.26
N LEU A 51 32.33 -17.88 22.85
CA LEU A 51 31.76 -17.41 21.58
C LEU A 51 32.44 -18.04 20.36
N LEU A 52 33.77 -18.18 20.41
CA LEU A 52 34.56 -18.81 19.35
C LEU A 52 34.29 -20.32 19.25
N LEU A 53 34.12 -21.01 20.38
CA LEU A 53 33.74 -22.42 20.40
C LEU A 53 32.32 -22.65 19.90
N ALA A 54 31.38 -21.74 20.19
CA ALA A 54 30.01 -21.81 19.66
C ALA A 54 29.97 -21.58 18.14
N LEU A 55 30.78 -20.64 17.63
CA LEU A 55 30.90 -20.40 16.18
C LEU A 55 31.59 -21.57 15.45
N ALA A 56 32.62 -22.17 16.06
CA ALA A 56 33.30 -23.35 15.52
C ALA A 56 32.38 -24.59 15.51
N ALA A 57 31.55 -24.77 16.54
CA ALA A 57 30.56 -25.84 16.59
C ALA A 57 29.46 -25.66 15.53
N ALA A 58 28.97 -24.43 15.32
CA ALA A 58 28.00 -24.12 14.27
C ALA A 58 28.57 -24.37 12.86
N ALA A 59 29.84 -23.99 12.63
CA ALA A 59 30.54 -24.28 11.39
C ALA A 59 30.77 -25.79 11.18
N ALA A 60 31.10 -26.53 12.23
CA ALA A 60 31.27 -27.99 12.15
C ALA A 60 29.95 -28.72 11.84
N VAL A 61 28.81 -28.26 12.37
CA VAL A 61 27.48 -28.81 12.06
C VAL A 61 27.07 -28.53 10.61
N LEU A 62 27.44 -27.37 10.05
CA LEU A 62 27.24 -27.03 8.63
C LEU A 62 28.20 -27.81 7.70
N CYS A 63 29.41 -28.12 8.14
CA CYS A 63 30.36 -28.95 7.39
C CYS A 63 30.03 -30.46 7.45
N LEU A 64 29.40 -30.94 8.54
CA LEU A 64 28.99 -32.35 8.66
C LEU A 64 27.71 -32.66 7.89
N SER A 65 26.78 -31.70 7.78
CA SER A 65 25.56 -31.83 6.96
C SER A 65 25.82 -31.72 5.44
N SER A 66 26.98 -31.21 5.03
CA SER A 66 27.44 -31.19 3.63
C SER A 66 28.29 -32.40 3.22
N SER A 67 28.60 -33.32 4.16
CA SER A 67 29.51 -34.44 3.92
C SER A 67 28.85 -35.78 3.52
N SER A 68 27.51 -35.85 3.44
CA SER A 68 26.79 -37.10 3.11
C SER A 68 26.53 -37.33 1.61
N SER A 69 27.26 -36.68 0.70
CA SER A 69 27.21 -37.06 -0.72
C SER A 69 28.55 -36.80 -1.41
N ARG A 70 29.55 -37.63 -1.13
CA ARG A 70 30.76 -37.76 -1.95
C ARG A 70 31.42 -39.12 -1.71
N ARG A 71 31.12 -40.10 -2.58
CA ARG A 71 32.00 -41.24 -2.87
C ARG A 71 31.91 -41.62 -4.36
N HIS A 72 33.10 -41.69 -4.99
CA HIS A 72 33.46 -42.18 -6.33
C HIS A 72 32.96 -41.33 -7.52
N HIS A 73 33.77 -40.90 -8.51
CA HIS A 73 34.94 -41.49 -9.15
C HIS A 73 35.90 -40.39 -9.69
N GLU A 74 37.22 -40.60 -9.57
CA GLU A 74 38.22 -40.02 -10.48
C GLU A 74 38.45 -40.97 -11.66
N GLY A 75 38.59 -40.42 -12.86
CA GLY A 75 38.96 -41.10 -14.10
C GLY A 75 38.86 -40.15 -15.29
N GLY A 76 39.99 -39.78 -15.89
CA GLY A 76 40.09 -38.72 -16.90
C GLY A 76 39.56 -39.06 -18.29
N GLY A 77 39.47 -38.01 -19.13
CA GLY A 77 39.24 -38.11 -20.57
C GLY A 77 38.30 -37.02 -21.08
N GLY A 78 38.79 -36.11 -21.92
CA GLY A 78 37.98 -35.10 -22.58
C GLY A 78 36.87 -35.73 -23.42
N GLY A 79 35.62 -35.32 -23.16
CA GLY A 79 34.45 -35.84 -23.85
C GLY A 79 33.25 -34.93 -23.61
N ARG A 80 32.60 -34.54 -24.70
CA ARG A 80 31.40 -33.71 -24.77
C ARG A 80 30.24 -34.42 -24.04
N GLU A 81 29.91 -34.01 -22.82
CA GLU A 81 28.79 -34.58 -22.06
C GLU A 81 27.46 -33.97 -22.50
N THR A 82 26.74 -34.70 -23.36
CA THR A 82 25.29 -34.57 -23.51
C THR A 82 24.61 -35.24 -22.32
N LEU A 83 23.91 -34.45 -21.49
CA LEU A 83 23.12 -34.96 -20.35
C LEU A 83 21.94 -35.84 -20.84
N PRO A 84 21.69 -37.00 -20.22
CA PRO A 84 20.59 -37.89 -20.61
C PRO A 84 19.23 -37.35 -20.12
N GLY A 85 18.24 -37.42 -21.02
CA GLY A 85 16.88 -36.93 -20.80
C GLY A 85 16.12 -37.71 -19.73
N GLY A 86 15.90 -37.07 -18.57
CA GLY A 86 14.87 -37.45 -17.62
C GLY A 86 13.50 -36.97 -18.08
N SER A 87 12.54 -37.89 -18.16
CA SER A 87 11.11 -37.63 -18.33
C SER A 87 10.57 -36.88 -17.10
N GLY A 88 10.72 -35.56 -17.07
CA GLY A 88 10.23 -34.70 -16.00
C GLY A 88 8.82 -34.18 -16.31
N ALA A 89 7.91 -34.29 -15.33
CA ALA A 89 6.58 -33.69 -15.43
C ALA A 89 6.70 -32.18 -15.74
N ALA A 90 5.86 -31.67 -16.64
CA ALA A 90 5.85 -30.26 -17.00
C ALA A 90 5.60 -29.37 -15.76
N PRO A 91 6.29 -28.23 -15.62
CA PRO A 91 6.14 -27.37 -14.45
C PRO A 91 4.72 -26.81 -14.35
N ARG A 92 4.22 -26.64 -13.13
CA ARG A 92 2.96 -25.92 -12.87
C ARG A 92 3.22 -24.42 -12.98
N VAL A 93 2.53 -23.80 -13.92
CA VAL A 93 2.68 -22.37 -14.22
C VAL A 93 1.41 -21.64 -13.80
N LYS A 94 1.57 -20.60 -12.98
CA LYS A 94 0.49 -19.65 -12.65
C LYS A 94 0.76 -18.30 -13.25
N ILE A 95 -0.20 -17.80 -14.02
CA ILE A 95 -0.15 -16.47 -14.62
C ILE A 95 -1.03 -15.53 -13.81
N PHE A 96 -0.44 -14.46 -13.30
CA PHE A 96 -1.08 -13.41 -12.51
C PHE A 96 -1.24 -12.17 -13.36
N ALA A 97 -2.43 -11.57 -13.32
CA ALA A 97 -2.71 -10.32 -14.01
C ALA A 97 -3.84 -9.55 -13.33
N ALA A 98 -3.74 -8.23 -13.30
CA ALA A 98 -4.87 -7.37 -12.92
C ALA A 98 -5.55 -6.84 -14.19
N LEU A 99 -6.90 -6.89 -14.22
CA LEU A 99 -7.67 -6.31 -15.31
C LEU A 99 -7.75 -4.79 -15.16
N ARG A 100 -7.75 -4.07 -16.29
CA ARG A 100 -8.00 -2.63 -16.35
C ARG A 100 -9.44 -2.36 -16.83
N PRO A 101 -10.27 -1.63 -16.08
CA PRO A 101 -11.59 -1.25 -16.55
C PRO A 101 -11.49 -0.24 -17.71
N PRO A 102 -12.51 -0.15 -18.58
CA PRO A 102 -12.59 0.91 -19.59
C PRO A 102 -12.58 2.30 -18.94
N PRO A 103 -11.97 3.32 -19.57
CA PRO A 103 -11.36 3.32 -20.91
C PRO A 103 -9.91 2.80 -20.93
N GLU A 104 -9.29 2.51 -19.79
CA GLU A 104 -7.85 2.17 -19.72
C GLU A 104 -7.51 0.79 -20.28
N GLY A 105 -8.46 -0.15 -20.20
CA GLY A 105 -8.36 -1.48 -20.77
C GLY A 105 -9.54 -1.80 -21.68
N SER A 106 -9.29 -2.63 -22.70
CA SER A 106 -10.34 -3.16 -23.56
C SER A 106 -10.81 -4.53 -23.03
N PRO A 107 -12.10 -4.70 -22.70
CA PRO A 107 -12.62 -6.00 -22.26
C PRO A 107 -12.38 -7.11 -23.29
N ALA A 108 -12.51 -6.79 -24.58
CA ALA A 108 -12.29 -7.74 -25.67
C ALA A 108 -10.82 -8.16 -25.78
N ARG A 109 -9.87 -7.23 -25.65
CA ARG A 109 -8.44 -7.55 -25.67
C ARG A 109 -8.04 -8.38 -24.46
N GLN A 110 -8.56 -8.02 -23.28
CA GLN A 110 -8.26 -8.74 -22.06
C GLN A 110 -8.80 -10.17 -22.08
N GLU A 111 -10.00 -10.36 -22.60
CA GLU A 111 -10.54 -11.71 -22.81
C GLU A 111 -9.70 -12.51 -23.83
N LEU A 112 -9.29 -11.91 -24.95
CA LEU A 112 -8.44 -12.55 -25.94
C LEU A 112 -7.08 -12.97 -25.36
N ALA A 113 -6.45 -12.09 -24.58
CA ALA A 113 -5.20 -12.37 -23.89
C ALA A 113 -5.36 -13.57 -22.95
N VAL A 114 -6.33 -13.56 -22.04
CA VAL A 114 -6.53 -14.68 -21.10
C VAL A 114 -6.88 -15.98 -21.84
N ARG A 115 -7.68 -15.93 -22.91
CA ARG A 115 -7.93 -17.11 -23.76
C ARG A 115 -6.64 -17.65 -24.39
N SER A 116 -5.73 -16.78 -24.85
CA SER A 116 -4.42 -17.21 -25.37
C SER A 116 -3.56 -17.89 -24.30
N TRP A 117 -3.68 -17.48 -23.03
CA TRP A 117 -2.95 -18.08 -21.92
C TRP A 117 -3.47 -19.47 -21.58
N LEU A 118 -4.80 -19.65 -21.64
CA LEU A 118 -5.44 -20.94 -21.43
C LEU A 118 -5.16 -21.95 -22.56
N ALA A 119 -4.92 -21.44 -23.76
CA ALA A 119 -4.53 -22.21 -24.95
C ALA A 119 -3.08 -22.70 -24.90
N LEU A 120 -2.25 -22.20 -23.98
CA LEU A 120 -0.88 -22.67 -23.81
C LEU A 120 -0.87 -24.15 -23.39
N PRO A 121 0.07 -24.95 -23.92
CA PRO A 121 0.20 -26.36 -23.53
C PRO A 121 0.66 -26.49 -22.07
N GLY A 122 0.37 -27.63 -21.44
CA GLY A 122 0.83 -27.94 -20.09
C GLY A 122 -0.09 -27.46 -18.96
N ASN A 123 0.43 -27.49 -17.73
CA ASN A 123 -0.34 -27.18 -16.51
C ASN A 123 -0.31 -25.69 -16.20
N VAL A 124 -1.06 -24.92 -16.98
CA VAL A 124 -1.19 -23.46 -16.84
C VAL A 124 -2.52 -23.11 -16.16
N SER A 125 -2.49 -22.25 -15.16
CA SER A 125 -3.69 -21.64 -14.56
C SER A 125 -3.52 -20.13 -14.45
N VAL A 126 -4.64 -19.42 -14.41
CA VAL A 126 -4.68 -17.95 -14.39
C VAL A 126 -5.31 -17.47 -13.09
N VAL A 127 -4.71 -16.45 -12.48
CA VAL A 127 -5.23 -15.73 -11.32
C VAL A 127 -5.44 -14.27 -11.71
N LEU A 128 -6.70 -13.85 -11.77
CA LEU A 128 -7.07 -12.45 -11.96
C LEU A 128 -7.06 -11.74 -10.61
N LEU A 129 -6.21 -10.72 -10.50
CA LEU A 129 -5.98 -9.93 -9.30
C LEU A 129 -6.95 -8.74 -9.27
N GLY A 130 -7.78 -8.67 -8.22
CA GLY A 130 -8.72 -7.58 -7.97
C GLY A 130 -10.19 -8.02 -7.84
N ALA A 131 -10.99 -7.21 -7.15
CA ALA A 131 -12.39 -7.50 -6.81
C ALA A 131 -13.43 -6.95 -7.81
N HIS A 132 -12.99 -6.38 -8.94
CA HIS A 132 -13.90 -5.72 -9.87
C HIS A 132 -14.86 -6.72 -10.55
N ALA A 133 -16.11 -6.31 -10.78
CA ALA A 133 -17.15 -7.15 -11.37
C ALA A 133 -16.78 -7.71 -12.75
N SER A 134 -15.97 -6.98 -13.54
CA SER A 134 -15.47 -7.46 -14.83
C SER A 134 -14.57 -8.69 -14.69
N SER A 135 -13.78 -8.78 -13.62
CA SER A 135 -12.90 -9.91 -13.32
C SER A 135 -13.73 -11.15 -12.98
N LEU A 136 -14.76 -10.99 -12.14
CA LEU A 136 -15.76 -12.02 -11.82
C LEU A 136 -16.47 -12.53 -13.07
N ALA A 137 -16.94 -11.62 -13.92
CA ALA A 137 -17.63 -11.97 -15.16
C ALA A 137 -16.70 -12.71 -16.13
N LEU A 138 -15.43 -12.28 -16.26
CA LEU A 138 -14.47 -12.92 -17.16
C LEU A 138 -14.09 -14.33 -16.67
N ALA A 139 -13.77 -14.49 -15.38
CA ALA A 139 -13.43 -15.79 -14.82
C ALA A 139 -14.59 -16.79 -14.96
N GLY A 140 -15.83 -16.34 -14.70
CA GLY A 140 -17.03 -17.15 -14.88
C GLY A 140 -17.22 -17.65 -16.32
N ARG A 141 -16.87 -16.85 -17.33
CA ARG A 141 -16.95 -17.24 -18.75
C ARG A 141 -15.85 -18.19 -19.19
N LEU A 142 -14.63 -18.03 -18.67
CA LEU A 142 -13.45 -18.76 -19.14
C LEU A 142 -13.20 -20.08 -18.41
N GLY A 143 -14.00 -20.38 -17.38
CA GLY A 143 -14.03 -21.68 -16.73
C GLY A 143 -13.01 -21.85 -15.59
N PRO A 144 -12.86 -23.07 -15.05
CA PRO A 144 -12.25 -23.31 -13.74
C PRO A 144 -10.73 -23.09 -13.67
N ARG A 145 -10.05 -22.96 -14.82
CA ARG A 145 -8.61 -22.63 -14.88
C ARG A 145 -8.33 -21.15 -14.64
N VAL A 146 -9.37 -20.31 -14.55
CA VAL A 146 -9.28 -18.89 -14.20
C VAL A 146 -9.89 -18.67 -12.83
N THR A 147 -9.07 -18.20 -11.89
CA THR A 147 -9.48 -17.90 -10.51
C THR A 147 -9.33 -16.42 -10.22
N ILE A 148 -9.94 -15.94 -9.15
CA ILE A 148 -9.87 -14.54 -8.74
C ILE A 148 -9.26 -14.46 -7.34
N ASP A 149 -8.34 -13.53 -7.19
CA ASP A 149 -7.81 -13.13 -5.90
C ASP A 149 -8.15 -11.66 -5.65
N ALA A 150 -9.14 -11.45 -4.78
CA ALA A 150 -9.62 -10.12 -4.42
C ALA A 150 -8.80 -9.45 -3.31
N ALA A 151 -7.86 -10.17 -2.68
CA ALA A 151 -7.07 -9.67 -1.55
C ALA A 151 -5.87 -8.81 -2.03
N ILE A 152 -6.17 -7.81 -2.85
CA ILE A 152 -5.21 -6.86 -3.41
C ILE A 152 -5.55 -5.46 -2.90
N ASP A 153 -4.54 -4.79 -2.35
CA ASP A 153 -4.68 -3.40 -1.94
C ASP A 153 -4.77 -2.49 -3.17
N SER A 154 -5.57 -1.43 -3.09
CA SER A 154 -5.75 -0.45 -4.18
C SER A 154 -5.76 0.99 -3.66
N ALA A 155 -5.41 1.92 -4.55
CA ALA A 155 -5.65 3.34 -4.30
C ALA A 155 -7.15 3.65 -4.24
N PHE A 156 -7.49 4.82 -3.71
CA PHE A 156 -8.87 5.32 -3.63
C PHE A 156 -9.55 5.49 -4.99
N THR A 157 -8.77 5.61 -6.06
CA THR A 157 -9.21 5.61 -7.47
C THR A 157 -9.53 4.22 -8.01
N GLY A 158 -9.24 3.16 -7.26
CA GLY A 158 -9.43 1.76 -7.66
C GLY A 158 -8.22 1.13 -8.36
N THR A 159 -7.16 1.90 -8.61
CA THR A 159 -5.92 1.39 -9.23
C THR A 159 -5.23 0.38 -8.30
N PRO A 160 -5.00 -0.87 -8.72
CA PRO A 160 -4.32 -1.87 -7.90
C PRO A 160 -2.88 -1.48 -7.58
N PHE A 161 -2.42 -1.85 -6.39
CA PHE A 161 -1.03 -1.70 -6.03
C PHE A 161 -0.18 -2.86 -6.53
N PHE A 162 0.90 -2.55 -7.25
CA PHE A 162 1.83 -3.52 -7.83
C PHE A 162 2.55 -4.34 -6.76
N HIS A 163 2.94 -3.75 -5.63
CA HIS A 163 3.55 -4.51 -4.53
C HIS A 163 2.62 -5.56 -3.93
N SER A 164 1.34 -5.25 -3.81
CA SER A 164 0.32 -6.21 -3.41
C SER A 164 0.20 -7.33 -4.44
N MET A 165 0.21 -7.02 -5.74
CA MET A 165 0.20 -8.03 -6.80
C MET A 165 1.41 -8.99 -6.74
N VAL A 166 2.62 -8.47 -6.55
CA VAL A 166 3.83 -9.28 -6.40
C VAL A 166 3.76 -10.16 -5.14
N ALA A 167 3.29 -9.61 -4.02
CA ALA A 167 3.12 -10.37 -2.79
C ALA A 167 2.13 -11.53 -2.95
N ARG A 168 1.01 -11.33 -3.67
CA ARG A 168 0.06 -12.42 -4.00
C ARG A 168 0.68 -13.48 -4.90
N ALA A 169 1.49 -13.08 -5.87
CA ALA A 169 2.20 -14.02 -6.74
C ALA A 169 3.26 -14.84 -5.96
N GLN A 170 3.96 -14.24 -4.98
CA GLN A 170 4.93 -14.94 -4.13
C GLN A 170 4.27 -15.88 -3.10
N ALA A 171 3.04 -15.56 -2.65
CA ALA A 171 2.27 -16.41 -1.73
C ALA A 171 1.68 -17.68 -2.39
N ALA A 172 1.84 -17.86 -3.70
CA ALA A 172 1.28 -18.98 -4.44
C ALA A 172 2.10 -20.28 -4.28
N SER A 173 1.97 -20.93 -3.12
CA SER A 173 2.71 -22.14 -2.74
C SER A 173 2.43 -23.39 -3.60
N ASP A 174 1.35 -23.38 -4.38
CA ASP A 174 0.93 -24.45 -5.27
C ASP A 174 1.38 -24.23 -6.73
N SER A 175 2.31 -23.30 -6.98
CA SER A 175 2.94 -23.06 -8.27
C SER A 175 4.43 -23.36 -8.24
N ASP A 176 4.96 -23.93 -9.33
CA ASP A 176 6.41 -24.12 -9.49
C ASP A 176 7.05 -22.86 -10.09
N ILE A 177 6.30 -22.19 -10.98
CA ILE A 177 6.68 -20.95 -11.67
C ILE A 177 5.53 -19.95 -11.61
N CYS A 178 5.83 -18.70 -11.24
CA CYS A 178 4.90 -17.59 -11.33
C CYS A 178 5.26 -16.72 -12.54
N VAL A 179 4.23 -16.27 -13.25
CA VAL A 179 4.32 -15.32 -14.36
C VAL A 179 3.45 -14.12 -14.00
N LEU A 180 3.98 -12.91 -14.11
CA LEU A 180 3.21 -11.67 -14.04
C LEU A 180 3.19 -11.05 -15.44
N ALA A 181 1.99 -10.82 -15.97
CA ALA A 181 1.81 -10.29 -17.31
C ALA A 181 0.68 -9.25 -17.34
N ASP A 182 0.81 -8.27 -18.24
CA ASP A 182 -0.30 -7.36 -18.53
C ASP A 182 -1.46 -8.13 -19.18
N ALA A 183 -2.68 -7.89 -18.67
CA ALA A 183 -3.89 -8.56 -19.12
C ALA A 183 -4.24 -8.31 -20.59
N GLU A 184 -3.50 -7.46 -21.32
CA GLU A 184 -3.68 -7.26 -22.77
C GLU A 184 -2.58 -7.92 -23.62
N ILE A 185 -1.64 -8.66 -23.01
CA ILE A 185 -0.60 -9.40 -23.74
C ILE A 185 -1.13 -10.76 -24.18
N ILE A 186 -1.05 -11.04 -25.48
CA ILE A 186 -1.28 -12.37 -26.04
C ILE A 186 -0.01 -13.19 -25.86
N LEU A 187 -0.04 -14.25 -25.04
CA LEU A 187 1.12 -15.12 -24.83
C LEU A 187 1.20 -16.19 -25.93
N LEU A 188 2.42 -16.44 -26.40
CA LEU A 188 2.69 -17.44 -27.43
C LEU A 188 3.19 -18.75 -26.81
N PRO A 189 2.99 -19.92 -27.45
CA PRO A 189 3.43 -21.23 -26.92
C PRO A 189 4.91 -21.32 -26.57
N GLU A 190 5.74 -20.49 -27.20
CA GLU A 190 7.17 -20.39 -26.90
C GLU A 190 7.46 -20.09 -25.42
N ILE A 191 6.57 -19.38 -24.72
CA ILE A 191 6.73 -19.13 -23.28
C ILE A 191 6.78 -20.44 -22.49
N VAL A 192 5.94 -21.42 -22.81
CA VAL A 192 5.92 -22.70 -22.08
C VAL A 192 7.18 -23.49 -22.37
N ASN A 193 7.66 -23.48 -23.62
CA ASN A 193 8.92 -24.14 -23.98
C ASN A 193 10.11 -23.55 -23.22
N ALA A 194 10.19 -22.21 -23.17
CA ALA A 194 11.20 -21.51 -22.41
C ALA A 194 11.10 -21.84 -20.92
N LEU A 195 9.91 -21.73 -20.33
CA LEU A 195 9.69 -22.02 -18.90
C LEU A 195 9.98 -23.47 -18.54
N ALA A 196 9.68 -24.44 -19.40
CA ALA A 196 10.01 -25.85 -19.21
C ALA A 196 11.51 -26.15 -19.34
N HIS A 197 12.24 -25.33 -20.11
CA HIS A 197 13.70 -25.38 -20.12
C HIS A 197 14.26 -24.77 -18.81
N PHE A 198 13.78 -23.59 -18.41
CA PHE A 198 14.20 -22.92 -17.18
C PHE A 198 13.82 -23.67 -15.90
N SER A 199 12.76 -24.49 -15.92
CA SER A 199 12.39 -25.33 -14.77
C SER A 199 13.45 -26.39 -14.44
N LYS A 200 14.38 -26.67 -15.36
CA LYS A 200 15.50 -27.60 -15.15
C LYS A 200 16.72 -26.92 -14.53
N VAL A 201 16.72 -25.59 -14.41
CA VAL A 201 17.81 -24.84 -13.77
C VAL A 201 17.72 -25.01 -12.26
N ASP A 202 18.72 -25.67 -11.68
CA ASP A 202 18.82 -25.94 -10.23
C ASP A 202 19.26 -24.72 -9.40
N ARG A 203 18.70 -23.54 -9.71
CA ARG A 203 18.91 -22.28 -8.98
C ARG A 203 17.66 -21.42 -9.04
N HIS A 204 17.53 -20.48 -8.11
CA HIS A 204 16.51 -19.44 -8.23
C HIS A 204 16.83 -18.50 -9.40
N TRP A 205 15.84 -18.28 -10.24
CA TRP A 205 15.97 -17.44 -11.41
C TRP A 205 14.80 -16.47 -11.54
N PHE A 206 15.04 -15.43 -12.34
CA PHE A 206 14.09 -14.42 -12.76
C PHE A 206 14.26 -14.19 -14.26
N LEU A 207 13.18 -14.31 -15.01
CA LEU A 207 13.11 -14.16 -16.46
C LEU A 207 12.35 -12.87 -16.76
N VAL A 208 12.90 -12.06 -17.66
CA VAL A 208 12.25 -10.86 -18.19
C VAL A 208 12.15 -10.96 -19.70
N ALA A 209 11.00 -10.60 -20.26
CA ALA A 209 10.81 -10.53 -21.70
C ALA A 209 9.84 -9.40 -22.07
N MET A 210 10.19 -8.63 -23.10
CA MET A 210 9.25 -7.70 -23.71
C MET A 210 8.38 -8.37 -24.75
N SER A 211 7.08 -8.09 -24.71
CA SER A 211 6.17 -8.41 -25.80
C SER A 211 6.44 -7.54 -27.01
N ARG A 212 6.11 -8.04 -28.21
CA ARG A 212 6.20 -7.24 -29.45
C ARG A 212 4.92 -6.46 -29.67
N ASN A 213 5.02 -5.14 -29.84
CA ASN A 213 3.89 -4.29 -30.17
C ASN A 213 3.46 -4.52 -31.63
N ILE A 214 2.17 -4.74 -31.85
CA ILE A 214 1.59 -4.99 -33.18
C ILE A 214 0.52 -3.94 -33.46
N THR A 215 0.70 -3.17 -34.53
CA THR A 215 -0.23 -2.10 -34.95
C THR A 215 -1.51 -2.62 -35.61
N GLU A 216 -1.45 -3.78 -36.24
CA GLU A 216 -2.56 -4.40 -36.97
C GLU A 216 -2.73 -5.87 -36.54
N PHE A 217 -3.60 -6.12 -35.56
CA PHE A 217 -3.91 -7.47 -35.09
C PHE A 217 -5.24 -7.98 -35.67
N HIS A 218 -5.17 -8.77 -36.74
CA HIS A 218 -6.34 -9.30 -37.47
C HIS A 218 -6.62 -10.80 -37.21
N TYR A 219 -6.20 -11.31 -36.06
CA TYR A 219 -6.32 -12.73 -35.74
C TYR A 219 -7.41 -12.97 -34.68
N LYS A 220 -8.12 -14.10 -34.80
CA LYS A 220 -9.06 -14.60 -33.81
C LYS A 220 -8.60 -15.94 -33.30
N LEU A 221 -8.71 -16.18 -32.00
CA LEU A 221 -8.52 -17.51 -31.43
C LEU A 221 -9.86 -18.26 -31.53
N ALA A 222 -9.84 -19.45 -32.13
CA ALA A 222 -11.03 -20.30 -32.23
C ALA A 222 -11.59 -20.58 -30.83
N ASP A 223 -12.91 -20.79 -30.71
CA ASP A 223 -13.57 -20.95 -29.40
C ASP A 223 -13.08 -22.17 -28.61
N ASN A 224 -12.56 -23.18 -29.30
CA ASN A 224 -11.92 -24.33 -28.67
C ASN A 224 -10.49 -24.07 -28.17
N GLY A 225 -9.96 -22.85 -28.34
CA GLY A 225 -8.64 -22.41 -27.91
C GLY A 225 -7.47 -23.04 -28.69
N SER A 226 -7.73 -23.89 -29.69
CA SER A 226 -6.70 -24.73 -30.31
C SER A 226 -6.01 -24.10 -31.53
N GLN A 227 -6.65 -23.13 -32.19
CA GLN A 227 -6.25 -22.66 -33.51
C GLN A 227 -6.45 -21.15 -33.65
N TRP A 228 -5.43 -20.48 -34.20
CA TRP A 228 -5.52 -19.08 -34.62
C TRP A 228 -6.08 -19.01 -36.05
N LEU A 229 -7.00 -18.08 -36.27
CA LEU A 229 -7.70 -17.86 -37.53
C LEU A 229 -7.48 -16.41 -38.00
N GLN A 230 -7.34 -16.22 -39.31
CA GLN A 230 -7.45 -14.90 -39.95
C GLN A 230 -8.92 -14.45 -40.02
N THR A 231 -9.14 -13.18 -40.36
CA THR A 231 -10.47 -12.62 -40.63
C THR A 231 -11.25 -13.36 -41.71
N ASP A 232 -10.55 -13.99 -42.66
CA ASP A 232 -11.13 -14.84 -43.73
C ASP A 232 -11.36 -16.30 -43.30
N GLY A 233 -11.11 -16.64 -42.02
CA GLY A 233 -11.29 -17.98 -41.47
C GLY A 233 -10.13 -18.95 -41.72
N LYS A 234 -9.05 -18.53 -42.41
CA LYS A 234 -7.90 -19.42 -42.64
C LYS A 234 -7.06 -19.61 -41.39
N LYS A 235 -6.57 -20.84 -41.19
CA LYS A 235 -5.69 -21.19 -40.07
C LYS A 235 -4.33 -20.50 -40.19
N VAL A 236 -3.82 -20.03 -39.06
CA VAL A 236 -2.52 -19.38 -38.94
C VAL A 236 -1.64 -20.23 -38.02
N SER A 237 -0.45 -20.58 -38.50
CA SER A 237 0.55 -21.24 -37.66
C SER A 237 1.18 -20.26 -36.68
N PHE A 238 1.58 -20.74 -35.50
CA PHE A 238 2.30 -19.93 -34.51
C PHE A 238 3.59 -19.34 -35.07
N LYS A 239 4.28 -20.08 -35.95
CA LYS A 239 5.49 -19.60 -36.65
C LYS A 239 5.22 -18.31 -37.43
N LYS A 240 4.05 -18.22 -38.08
CA LYS A 240 3.63 -17.00 -38.80
C LYS A 240 3.30 -15.82 -37.87
N LEU A 241 2.91 -16.08 -36.62
CA LEU A 241 2.73 -15.05 -35.59
C LEU A 241 4.07 -14.57 -34.98
N GLN A 242 5.08 -15.43 -34.96
CA GLN A 242 6.45 -15.09 -34.53
C GLN A 242 7.24 -14.33 -35.61
N GLU A 243 6.97 -14.62 -36.89
CA GLU A 243 7.62 -14.03 -38.07
C GLU A 243 6.90 -12.78 -38.59
N ILE A 244 6.12 -12.07 -37.75
CA ILE A 244 5.50 -10.81 -38.16
C ILE A 244 6.62 -9.84 -38.57
N PRO A 245 6.61 -9.32 -39.81
CA PRO A 245 7.68 -8.47 -40.34
C PRO A 245 7.96 -7.25 -39.47
N ALA A 246 9.24 -6.89 -39.34
CA ALA A 246 9.70 -5.82 -38.45
C ALA A 246 9.11 -4.43 -38.80
N ASP A 247 8.70 -4.21 -40.04
CA ASP A 247 7.99 -3.01 -40.51
C ASP A 247 6.58 -2.86 -39.94
N LYS A 248 6.01 -3.92 -39.35
CA LYS A 248 4.70 -3.90 -38.67
C LYS A 248 4.80 -3.70 -37.16
N TRP A 249 6.01 -3.58 -36.63
CA TRP A 249 6.22 -3.35 -35.20
C TRP A 249 6.10 -1.86 -34.92
N ALA A 250 5.33 -1.50 -33.89
CA ALA A 250 5.30 -0.12 -33.43
C ALA A 250 6.66 0.25 -32.82
N PRO A 251 7.05 1.55 -32.84
CA PRO A 251 8.15 2.03 -32.01
C PRO A 251 7.92 1.59 -30.56
N GLU A 252 8.95 1.01 -29.93
CA GLU A 252 8.88 0.59 -28.54
C GLU A 252 8.67 1.84 -27.67
N SER A 253 7.44 2.07 -27.21
CA SER A 253 7.12 3.26 -26.43
C SER A 253 6.06 2.97 -25.37
N SER A 254 6.40 2.16 -24.36
CA SER A 254 5.82 2.24 -23.02
C SER A 254 6.40 1.20 -22.07
N ASP A 255 6.21 1.40 -20.76
CA ASP A 255 6.42 0.40 -19.71
C ASP A 255 5.42 -0.79 -19.79
N ARG A 256 4.62 -0.85 -20.87
CA ARG A 256 3.64 -1.92 -21.12
C ARG A 256 4.29 -3.03 -21.92
N GLY A 257 3.68 -4.21 -21.83
CA GLY A 257 4.17 -5.36 -22.59
C GLY A 257 5.27 -6.16 -21.88
N LEU A 258 5.64 -5.80 -20.66
CA LEU A 258 6.59 -6.60 -19.88
C LEU A 258 5.95 -7.90 -19.40
N ILE A 259 6.65 -8.99 -19.63
CA ILE A 259 6.38 -10.31 -19.07
C ILE A 259 7.52 -10.63 -18.12
N VAL A 260 7.21 -10.93 -16.86
CA VAL A 260 8.20 -11.42 -15.91
C VAL A 260 7.79 -12.78 -15.37
N ALA A 261 8.77 -13.65 -15.17
CA ALA A 261 8.54 -14.98 -14.60
C ALA A 261 9.66 -15.37 -13.63
N TRP A 262 9.34 -16.17 -12.62
CA TRP A 262 10.34 -16.69 -11.69
C TRP A 262 9.91 -18.04 -11.11
N ASN A 263 10.88 -18.89 -10.77
CA ASN A 263 10.63 -20.13 -10.03
C ASN A 263 10.62 -19.90 -8.51
N SER A 264 10.19 -20.91 -7.76
CA SER A 264 10.24 -20.89 -6.28
C SER A 264 9.58 -19.63 -5.70
N PRO A 265 8.26 -19.45 -5.89
CA PRO A 265 7.57 -18.21 -5.52
C PRO A 265 7.67 -17.87 -4.03
N SER A 266 7.80 -18.89 -3.17
CA SER A 266 7.98 -18.73 -1.73
C SER A 266 9.34 -18.15 -1.33
N SER A 267 10.32 -18.11 -2.23
CA SER A 267 11.63 -17.50 -1.97
C SER A 267 11.61 -16.01 -2.32
N PRO A 268 12.30 -15.14 -1.54
CA PRO A 268 12.32 -13.71 -1.81
C PRO A 268 12.76 -13.38 -3.25
N LEU A 269 12.15 -12.34 -3.83
CA LEU A 269 12.43 -11.89 -5.19
C LEU A 269 13.63 -10.93 -5.22
N HIS A 270 13.71 -10.07 -4.20
CA HIS A 270 14.77 -9.08 -3.97
C HIS A 270 14.97 -8.87 -2.46
N ALA A 271 16.02 -8.14 -2.08
CA ALA A 271 16.37 -7.88 -0.68
C ALA A 271 15.61 -6.69 -0.05
N GLY A 272 15.12 -5.75 -0.86
CA GLY A 272 14.43 -4.54 -0.41
C GLY A 272 12.93 -4.72 -0.11
N VAL A 273 12.28 -3.62 0.25
CA VAL A 273 10.81 -3.52 0.35
C VAL A 273 10.28 -2.93 -0.95
N LEU A 274 9.35 -3.62 -1.60
CA LEU A 274 8.72 -3.15 -2.84
C LEU A 274 7.79 -1.96 -2.51
N PRO A 275 8.02 -0.75 -3.07
CA PRO A 275 7.22 0.43 -2.78
C PRO A 275 5.77 0.30 -3.21
N SER A 276 4.92 1.21 -2.72
CA SER A 276 3.49 1.29 -3.03
C SER A 276 3.15 1.74 -4.46
N PHE A 277 3.83 1.16 -5.45
CA PHE A 277 3.63 1.45 -6.86
C PHE A 277 2.22 1.13 -7.32
N LEU A 278 1.66 2.00 -8.14
CA LEU A 278 0.38 1.83 -8.82
C LEU A 278 0.58 1.07 -10.12
N TYR A 279 -0.15 -0.03 -10.29
CA TYR A 279 0.00 -0.92 -11.44
C TYR A 279 -0.41 -0.24 -12.75
N GLY A 280 0.45 -0.36 -13.77
CA GLY A 280 0.21 0.23 -15.09
C GLY A 280 0.44 1.75 -15.14
N ARG A 281 1.12 2.33 -14.15
CA ARG A 281 1.43 3.76 -14.03
C ARG A 281 2.92 4.07 -14.16
N GLY A 282 3.62 3.23 -14.91
CA GLY A 282 5.04 3.33 -15.21
C GLY A 282 5.98 3.10 -14.02
N GLU A 283 7.28 3.03 -14.29
CA GLU A 283 8.43 2.88 -13.36
C GLU A 283 8.49 1.55 -12.59
N HIS A 284 7.35 1.01 -12.15
CA HIS A 284 7.27 -0.15 -11.25
C HIS A 284 7.92 -1.42 -11.80
N ASN A 285 7.77 -1.66 -13.11
CA ASN A 285 8.32 -2.82 -13.81
C ASN A 285 9.85 -2.76 -13.86
N TRP A 286 10.40 -1.60 -14.20
CA TRP A 286 11.84 -1.36 -14.26
C TRP A 286 12.49 -1.38 -12.89
N TRP A 287 11.84 -0.74 -11.91
CA TRP A 287 12.28 -0.77 -10.52
C TRP A 287 12.44 -2.21 -10.04
N LEU A 288 11.44 -3.06 -10.29
CA LEU A 288 11.49 -4.47 -9.89
C LEU A 288 12.67 -5.20 -10.53
N ILE A 289 12.85 -5.09 -11.85
CA ILE A 289 13.96 -5.76 -12.55
C ILE A 289 15.31 -5.33 -11.97
N HIS A 290 15.49 -4.02 -11.74
CA HIS A 290 16.74 -3.50 -11.21
C HIS A 290 17.03 -3.98 -9.79
N GLU A 291 16.02 -4.04 -8.93
CA GLU A 291 16.16 -4.51 -7.55
C GLU A 291 16.44 -6.01 -7.48
N VAL A 292 15.79 -6.81 -8.33
CA VAL A 292 16.12 -8.24 -8.46
C VAL A 292 17.58 -8.41 -8.91
N LEU A 293 18.01 -7.70 -9.96
CA LEU A 293 19.39 -7.71 -10.44
C LEU A 293 20.39 -7.31 -9.35
N SER A 294 20.12 -6.20 -8.66
CA SER A 294 21.01 -5.64 -7.63
C SER A 294 21.10 -6.49 -6.37
N SER A 295 20.05 -7.27 -6.08
CA SER A 295 20.02 -8.13 -4.89
C SER A 295 20.92 -9.37 -5.01
N GLU A 296 21.28 -9.78 -6.23
CA GLU A 296 22.03 -11.02 -6.54
C GLU A 296 21.40 -12.30 -5.93
N MET A 297 20.13 -12.25 -5.52
CA MET A 297 19.42 -13.40 -4.92
C MET A 297 18.98 -14.42 -5.96
N ARG A 298 18.89 -14.02 -7.23
CA ARG A 298 18.38 -14.82 -8.34
C ARG A 298 19.24 -14.58 -9.58
N LEU A 299 19.39 -15.62 -10.41
CA LEU A 299 19.93 -15.47 -11.76
C LEU A 299 18.93 -14.72 -12.63
N VAL A 300 19.36 -13.67 -13.32
CA VAL A 300 18.47 -12.87 -14.17
C VAL A 300 18.71 -13.16 -15.64
N PHE A 301 17.63 -13.45 -16.37
CA PHE A 301 17.62 -13.83 -17.77
C PHE A 301 16.78 -12.86 -18.60
N ASP A 302 17.40 -12.22 -19.60
CA ASP A 302 16.72 -11.40 -20.62
C ASP A 302 16.34 -12.27 -21.82
N ALA A 303 15.05 -12.60 -21.91
CA ALA A 303 14.44 -13.38 -22.98
C ALA A 303 13.67 -12.53 -24.00
N SER A 304 13.96 -11.23 -24.09
CA SER A 304 13.29 -10.32 -25.04
C SER A 304 13.54 -10.67 -26.52
N THR A 305 14.52 -11.54 -26.80
CA THR A 305 14.78 -12.09 -28.14
C THR A 305 13.79 -13.19 -28.55
N LEU A 306 13.10 -13.84 -27.59
CA LEU A 306 12.35 -15.08 -27.83
C LEU A 306 10.91 -14.87 -28.32
N VAL A 307 10.44 -13.62 -28.48
CA VAL A 307 9.05 -13.27 -28.85
C VAL A 307 8.04 -14.12 -28.06
N LEU A 308 7.99 -13.90 -26.73
CA LEU A 308 7.14 -14.69 -25.84
C LEU A 308 5.68 -14.22 -25.81
N GLY A 309 5.42 -12.99 -26.24
CA GLY A 309 4.07 -12.44 -26.31
C GLY A 309 3.96 -11.28 -27.28
N LEU A 310 2.72 -10.97 -27.63
CA LEU A 310 2.33 -9.93 -28.56
C LEU A 310 1.40 -8.94 -27.85
N TYR A 311 1.61 -7.65 -28.07
CA TYR A 311 0.78 -6.59 -27.50
C TYR A 311 0.07 -5.82 -28.63
N PRO A 312 -1.24 -6.05 -28.85
CA PRO A 312 -1.99 -5.37 -29.90
C PRO A 312 -2.21 -3.87 -29.60
N GLU A 313 -1.54 -3.00 -30.34
CA GLU A 313 -1.81 -1.56 -30.39
C GLU A 313 -2.86 -1.26 -31.48
N SER A 314 -4.11 -0.92 -31.10
CA SER A 314 -4.97 0.11 -31.75
C SER A 314 -6.48 -0.12 -31.56
N PHE A 315 -7.16 0.89 -30.97
CA PHE A 315 -8.49 1.46 -31.28
C PHE A 315 -8.95 2.34 -30.07
N SER A 316 -8.22 3.41 -29.76
CA SER A 316 -8.70 4.53 -28.93
C SER A 316 -7.84 5.79 -29.14
N SER A 317 -8.21 6.59 -30.16
CA SER A 317 -7.77 7.97 -30.48
C SER A 317 -6.28 8.15 -30.82
N MET A 318 -5.82 8.74 -31.94
CA MET A 318 -6.36 9.89 -32.68
C MET A 318 -6.87 11.03 -31.79
N HIS A 319 -6.20 11.26 -30.65
CA HIS A 319 -6.17 12.57 -30.00
C HIS A 319 -4.75 13.15 -29.88
N ASP A 320 -3.72 12.44 -30.35
CA ASP A 320 -2.32 12.86 -30.15
C ASP A 320 -1.58 13.33 -31.41
N MET A 321 -2.27 13.64 -32.52
CA MET A 321 -1.61 14.23 -33.70
C MET A 321 -2.35 15.44 -34.23
N SER A 322 -2.33 16.51 -33.44
CA SER A 322 -2.42 17.90 -33.90
C SER A 322 -2.30 18.86 -32.70
N SER A 323 -1.11 18.98 -32.11
CA SER A 323 -0.66 20.26 -31.56
C SER A 323 0.84 20.24 -31.31
N SER A 324 1.40 21.44 -31.36
CA SER A 324 2.80 21.83 -31.36
C SER A 324 3.76 21.01 -30.50
N LYS A 325 4.99 20.93 -30.99
CA LYS A 325 6.23 20.84 -30.20
C LYS A 325 6.17 21.82 -29.00
N ASN A 326 5.66 21.35 -27.86
CA ASN A 326 5.76 21.90 -26.49
C ASN A 326 4.53 21.53 -25.64
N ASP A 327 4.10 20.26 -25.61
CA ASP A 327 3.19 19.81 -24.56
C ASP A 327 3.65 18.45 -24.02
N GLY A 328 3.70 18.36 -22.69
CA GLY A 328 4.17 17.20 -21.96
C GLY A 328 3.24 15.99 -22.10
N LEU A 329 3.73 14.86 -21.59
CA LEU A 329 2.94 13.70 -21.15
C LEU A 329 1.53 14.12 -20.71
N PRO A 330 0.47 13.35 -21.03
CA PRO A 330 -0.93 13.73 -20.79
C PRO A 330 -1.02 14.38 -19.42
N ALA A 331 -1.32 15.67 -19.40
CA ALA A 331 -1.19 16.47 -18.19
C ALA A 331 -1.87 15.74 -17.01
N GLY A 332 -1.12 15.45 -15.95
CA GLY A 332 -1.71 15.42 -14.61
C GLY A 332 -2.35 14.14 -14.08
N SER A 333 -2.00 12.92 -14.53
CA SER A 333 -2.30 11.73 -13.70
C SER A 333 -1.27 11.65 -12.56
N TRP A 334 -1.70 12.10 -11.38
CA TRP A 334 -0.92 12.05 -10.13
C TRP A 334 -0.32 10.68 -9.83
N GLU A 335 -0.95 9.61 -10.32
CA GLU A 335 -0.51 8.22 -10.12
C GLU A 335 0.86 7.95 -10.78
N TYR A 336 1.12 8.50 -11.98
CA TYR A 336 2.43 8.40 -12.62
C TYR A 336 3.49 9.23 -11.88
N SER A 337 3.11 10.40 -11.37
CA SER A 337 4.00 11.23 -10.54
C SER A 337 4.37 10.53 -9.24
N VAL A 338 3.40 9.84 -8.61
CA VAL A 338 3.63 9.01 -7.42
C VAL A 338 4.60 7.89 -7.73
N ASN A 339 4.39 7.13 -8.81
CA ASN A 339 5.33 6.08 -9.19
C ASN A 339 6.73 6.63 -9.46
N ARG A 340 6.86 7.75 -10.17
CA ARG A 340 8.16 8.39 -10.40
C ARG A 340 8.83 8.82 -9.10
N HIS A 341 8.08 9.38 -8.17
CA HIS A 341 8.59 9.78 -6.86
C HIS A 341 9.04 8.56 -6.03
N LEU A 342 8.21 7.51 -5.96
CA LEU A 342 8.56 6.27 -5.28
C LEU A 342 9.81 5.64 -5.90
N ALA A 343 9.87 5.58 -7.22
CA ALA A 343 11.02 5.04 -7.91
C ALA A 343 12.27 5.88 -7.60
N ALA A 344 12.21 7.22 -7.66
CA ALA A 344 13.35 8.07 -7.27
C ALA A 344 13.77 7.92 -5.80
N THR A 345 12.81 7.74 -4.89
CA THR A 345 13.06 7.67 -3.43
C THR A 345 13.60 6.31 -2.99
N TYR A 346 13.10 5.23 -3.62
CA TYR A 346 13.44 3.85 -3.27
C TYR A 346 14.38 3.19 -4.28
N GLY A 347 14.82 3.92 -5.32
CA GLY A 347 15.51 3.35 -6.46
C GLY A 347 17.02 3.27 -6.31
N SER A 348 17.55 2.05 -6.25
CA SER A 348 18.94 1.81 -6.63
C SER A 348 19.19 2.07 -8.13
N TYR A 349 18.13 2.03 -8.97
CA TYR A 349 18.20 2.23 -10.43
C TYR A 349 18.51 3.68 -10.86
N CYS A 350 18.36 4.65 -9.94
CA CYS A 350 18.78 6.03 -10.17
C CYS A 350 20.30 6.21 -10.19
N TYR A 351 21.02 5.20 -9.69
CA TYR A 351 22.47 5.10 -9.73
C TYR A 351 22.84 4.09 -10.80
N ARG A 352 23.77 4.46 -11.68
CA ARG A 352 24.37 3.50 -12.61
C ARG A 352 24.97 2.38 -11.76
N LEU A 353 24.50 1.14 -11.94
CA LEU A 353 25.10 -0.05 -11.33
C LEU A 353 26.62 0.07 -11.49
N LEU A 354 27.32 0.26 -10.37
CA LEU A 354 28.76 0.40 -10.36
C LEU A 354 29.30 -0.88 -11.03
N ARG A 355 30.02 -0.72 -12.15
CA ARG A 355 30.73 -1.76 -12.92
C ARG A 355 31.67 -2.66 -12.09
N ARG A 356 31.70 -2.50 -10.76
CA ARG A 356 32.57 -3.20 -9.82
C ARG A 356 31.91 -4.42 -9.15
N HIS A 357 30.61 -4.64 -9.29
CA HIS A 357 29.94 -5.85 -8.81
C HIS A 357 29.44 -6.68 -10.00
N SER A 358 29.80 -7.97 -9.99
CA SER A 358 29.58 -8.94 -11.06
C SER A 358 28.12 -9.40 -11.11
N THR A 359 27.15 -8.49 -11.27
CA THR A 359 25.76 -8.88 -11.54
C THR A 359 25.71 -9.60 -12.88
N VAL A 360 25.40 -10.90 -12.87
CA VAL A 360 25.43 -11.73 -14.08
C VAL A 360 24.05 -11.75 -14.71
N LEU A 361 23.80 -10.78 -15.60
CA LEU A 361 22.69 -10.82 -16.54
C LEU A 361 23.01 -11.79 -17.68
N HIS A 362 22.06 -12.66 -18.02
CA HIS A 362 22.20 -13.58 -19.15
C HIS A 362 21.17 -13.25 -20.23
N LYS A 363 21.61 -13.01 -21.45
CA LYS A 363 20.73 -12.94 -22.61
C LYS A 363 20.42 -14.35 -23.06
N VAL A 364 19.13 -14.61 -23.30
CA VAL A 364 18.65 -15.89 -23.83
C VAL A 364 18.57 -15.78 -25.34
N VAL A 365 19.05 -16.78 -26.06
CA VAL A 365 18.91 -16.88 -27.51
C VAL A 365 18.49 -18.30 -27.84
N LYS A 366 17.46 -18.44 -28.68
CA LYS A 366 17.07 -19.74 -29.20
C LYS A 366 18.01 -20.16 -30.33
N GLN A 367 18.66 -21.32 -30.17
CA GLN A 367 19.42 -21.96 -31.24
C GLN A 367 18.84 -23.35 -31.47
N SER A 368 18.16 -23.52 -32.61
CA SER A 368 17.42 -24.75 -32.93
C SER A 368 16.35 -25.06 -31.87
N GLU A 369 16.46 -26.20 -31.18
CA GLU A 369 15.52 -26.65 -30.13
C GLU A 369 16.01 -26.35 -28.70
N ASP A 370 17.17 -25.68 -28.55
CA ASP A 370 17.77 -25.40 -27.26
C ASP A 370 17.93 -23.89 -27.00
N TYR A 371 18.13 -23.53 -25.73
CA TYR A 371 18.31 -22.14 -25.29
C TYR A 371 19.76 -21.92 -24.85
N MET A 372 20.44 -20.98 -25.49
CA MET A 372 21.79 -20.57 -25.10
C MET A 372 21.76 -19.32 -24.25
N PHE A 373 22.67 -19.27 -23.27
CA PHE A 373 22.87 -18.12 -22.41
C PHE A 373 24.20 -17.44 -22.76
N SER A 374 24.14 -16.15 -23.08
CA SER A 374 25.33 -15.32 -23.20
C SER A 374 25.34 -14.28 -22.09
N LYS A 375 26.50 -14.04 -21.48
CA LYS A 375 26.64 -12.96 -20.51
C LYS A 375 26.37 -11.64 -21.20
N ALA A 376 25.50 -10.82 -20.62
CA ALA A 376 25.19 -9.48 -21.10
C ALA A 376 25.68 -8.45 -20.10
N GLU A 377 26.20 -7.32 -20.60
CA GLU A 377 26.62 -6.20 -19.75
C GLU A 377 25.45 -5.27 -19.40
N GLU A 378 24.44 -5.21 -20.27
CA GLU A 378 23.27 -4.36 -20.16
C GLU A 378 22.02 -5.14 -20.63
N LEU A 379 20.85 -4.81 -20.08
CA LEU A 379 19.59 -5.33 -20.60
C LEU A 379 19.45 -4.87 -22.06
N THR A 380 18.89 -5.70 -22.95
CA THR A 380 18.51 -5.23 -24.30
C THR A 380 17.49 -4.06 -24.22
N LEU A 381 16.93 -3.87 -23.03
CA LEU A 381 15.95 -2.86 -22.63
C LEU A 381 16.57 -1.52 -22.19
N SER A 382 17.90 -1.40 -22.19
CA SER A 382 18.61 -0.26 -21.58
C SER A 382 18.45 1.06 -22.36
N ASP A 383 18.02 1.00 -23.63
CA ASP A 383 17.78 2.18 -24.47
C ASP A 383 16.61 3.06 -23.96
N PHE A 384 15.80 2.55 -23.02
CA PHE A 384 14.69 3.26 -22.38
C PHE A 384 15.09 4.00 -21.09
N VAL A 385 16.28 3.73 -20.56
CA VAL A 385 16.83 4.46 -19.43
C VAL A 385 17.37 5.79 -19.96
N ILE A 386 16.52 6.83 -19.86
CA ILE A 386 16.81 8.26 -20.04
C ILE A 386 18.32 8.56 -20.14
N VAL A 387 18.87 8.48 -21.35
CA VAL A 387 19.98 9.32 -21.76
C VAL A 387 19.32 10.48 -22.49
N LYS A 388 18.99 11.54 -21.75
CA LYS A 388 18.86 12.83 -22.39
C LYS A 388 20.28 13.24 -22.77
N GLU A 389 20.74 12.79 -23.94
CA GLU A 389 21.93 13.31 -24.59
C GLU A 389 21.69 14.82 -24.79
N GLN A 390 22.09 15.64 -23.83
CA GLN A 390 22.50 16.99 -24.18
C GLN A 390 23.76 16.81 -25.01
N ARG A 391 23.61 16.87 -26.34
CA ARG A 391 24.72 17.24 -27.22
C ARG A 391 25.18 18.63 -26.80
N ALA A 392 26.07 18.69 -25.83
CA ALA A 392 26.89 19.86 -25.60
C ALA A 392 27.83 19.97 -26.81
N HIS A 393 27.53 20.90 -27.70
CA HIS A 393 28.53 21.41 -28.62
C HIS A 393 29.61 22.12 -27.78
N GLY A 394 30.76 21.46 -27.58
CA GLY A 394 31.94 22.08 -26.99
C GLY A 394 32.69 21.13 -26.07
N GLY A 395 33.98 20.92 -26.36
CA GLY A 395 34.81 19.88 -25.78
C GLY A 395 35.07 19.98 -24.27
N GLY A 396 35.47 18.83 -23.70
CA GLY A 396 36.03 18.70 -22.35
C GLY A 396 35.35 17.63 -21.51
N SER A 397 35.80 16.38 -21.60
CA SER A 397 35.29 15.27 -20.79
C SER A 397 35.80 15.34 -19.34
N LEU A 398 34.94 15.80 -18.43
CA LEU A 398 35.05 15.49 -17.00
C LEU A 398 33.84 14.63 -16.62
N TRP A 399 34.08 13.34 -16.37
CA TRP A 399 33.05 12.39 -15.95
C TRP A 399 32.45 12.82 -14.62
N ARG A 400 31.29 13.48 -14.65
CA ARG A 400 30.47 13.73 -13.46
C ARG A 400 29.46 12.58 -13.33
N ASN A 401 29.52 11.87 -12.19
CA ASN A 401 28.47 10.95 -11.76
C ASN A 401 27.19 11.74 -11.47
N GLU A 402 26.38 12.03 -12.48
CA GLU A 402 25.04 12.57 -12.29
C GLU A 402 24.02 11.43 -12.14
N SER A 403 23.22 11.50 -11.09
CA SER A 403 22.07 10.62 -10.85
C SER A 403 21.01 10.88 -11.93
N ILE A 404 20.60 9.83 -12.63
CA ILE A 404 19.68 9.89 -13.77
C ILE A 404 18.31 10.48 -13.36
N CYS A 405 17.90 10.25 -12.11
CA CYS A 405 16.63 10.71 -11.57
C CYS A 405 16.62 12.16 -11.04
N LEU A 406 17.79 12.81 -10.92
CA LEU A 406 17.92 14.12 -10.24
C LEU A 406 17.74 15.32 -11.19
N SER A 407 17.63 15.12 -12.51
CA SER A 407 17.58 16.21 -13.50
C SER A 407 16.16 16.75 -13.78
N GLY A 408 15.11 16.19 -13.19
CA GLY A 408 13.74 16.71 -13.29
C GLY A 408 13.30 17.26 -11.94
N HIS A 409 12.93 18.53 -11.86
CA HIS A 409 12.41 19.13 -10.64
C HIS A 409 11.24 18.27 -10.11
N LEU A 410 11.42 17.65 -8.93
CA LEU A 410 10.37 16.91 -8.21
C LEU A 410 9.31 17.93 -7.78
N HIS A 411 8.42 18.30 -8.70
CA HIS A 411 7.25 19.12 -8.40
C HIS A 411 6.20 18.23 -7.75
N SER A 412 5.92 18.54 -6.49
CA SER A 412 4.79 18.14 -5.63
C SER A 412 4.07 16.84 -6.01
N SER A 413 4.17 15.83 -5.17
CA SER A 413 3.24 14.69 -5.10
C SER A 413 1.84 15.14 -4.63
N ASP A 414 1.37 16.31 -5.07
CA ASP A 414 0.06 16.84 -4.71
C ASP A 414 -1.01 16.16 -5.55
N LEU A 415 -2.10 15.77 -4.89
CA LEU A 415 -3.30 15.33 -5.56
C LEU A 415 -3.93 16.52 -6.31
N PRO A 416 -4.37 16.33 -7.56
CA PRO A 416 -5.01 17.37 -8.36
C PRO A 416 -6.50 17.56 -7.98
N TYR A 417 -6.87 17.21 -6.74
CA TYR A 417 -8.24 17.22 -6.26
C TYR A 417 -8.40 18.27 -5.17
N SER A 418 -9.35 19.19 -5.39
CA SER A 418 -9.87 20.04 -4.32
C SER A 418 -10.70 19.22 -3.33
N LEU A 419 -10.97 19.77 -2.14
CA LEU A 419 -11.87 19.13 -1.17
C LEU A 419 -13.22 18.77 -1.80
N SER A 420 -13.85 19.71 -2.54
CA SER A 420 -15.12 19.46 -3.21
C SER A 420 -15.05 18.27 -4.18
N ARG A 421 -13.96 18.15 -4.94
CA ARG A 421 -13.78 17.05 -5.88
C ARG A 421 -13.55 15.72 -5.17
N LEU A 422 -12.80 15.70 -4.07
CA LEU A 422 -12.65 14.49 -3.25
C LEU A 422 -13.98 14.04 -2.65
N LEU A 423 -14.80 14.98 -2.17
CA LEU A 423 -16.13 14.68 -1.64
C LEU A 423 -17.04 14.07 -2.70
N GLU A 424 -17.04 14.61 -3.92
CA GLU A 424 -17.80 14.03 -5.05
C GLU A 424 -17.36 12.61 -5.40
N LEU A 425 -16.05 12.33 -5.34
CA LEU A 425 -15.49 11.02 -5.66
C LEU A 425 -15.72 9.99 -4.56
N ALA A 426 -15.67 10.41 -3.29
CA ALA A 426 -15.70 9.51 -2.15
C ALA A 426 -17.11 9.29 -1.58
N ALA A 427 -17.99 10.30 -1.59
CA ALA A 427 -19.25 10.21 -0.86
C ALA A 427 -20.15 9.04 -1.30
N ASP A 428 -20.88 8.48 -0.34
CA ASP A 428 -21.87 7.44 -0.64
C ASP A 428 -23.12 8.02 -1.33
N LYS A 429 -24.08 7.15 -1.67
CA LYS A 429 -25.36 7.52 -2.30
C LYS A 429 -26.17 8.53 -1.49
N ASN A 430 -25.94 8.62 -0.18
CA ASN A 430 -26.60 9.53 0.73
C ASN A 430 -25.78 10.82 0.97
N ARG A 431 -24.71 11.04 0.20
CA ARG A 431 -23.74 12.14 0.38
C ARG A 431 -23.05 12.12 1.75
N SER A 432 -22.84 10.93 2.32
CA SER A 432 -22.14 10.75 3.59
C SER A 432 -20.68 10.38 3.36
N ILE A 433 -19.79 11.03 4.11
CA ILE A 433 -18.35 10.74 4.13
C ILE A 433 -17.89 10.39 5.53
N VAL A 434 -16.90 9.52 5.63
CA VAL A 434 -16.12 9.27 6.84
C VAL A 434 -14.89 10.16 6.80
N LEU A 435 -14.69 11.01 7.81
CA LEU A 435 -13.54 11.90 7.89
C LEU A 435 -12.57 11.40 8.95
N GLY A 436 -11.36 11.05 8.51
CA GLY A 436 -10.20 10.85 9.39
C GLY A 436 -9.32 12.09 9.41
N VAL A 437 -8.77 12.45 10.58
CA VAL A 437 -7.83 13.57 10.72
C VAL A 437 -6.56 13.07 11.39
N ALA A 438 -5.41 13.26 10.73
CA ALA A 438 -4.15 12.71 11.20
C ALA A 438 -2.97 13.66 10.96
N GLY A 439 -1.99 13.61 11.85
CA GLY A 439 -0.66 14.18 11.65
C GLY A 439 0.40 13.08 11.71
N VAL A 440 1.66 13.45 11.51
CA VAL A 440 2.76 12.51 11.24
C VAL A 440 2.92 11.45 12.34
N SER A 441 2.65 11.84 13.60
CA SER A 441 2.75 10.94 14.73
C SER A 441 1.68 9.83 14.73
N TYR A 442 0.62 9.94 13.95
CA TYR A 442 -0.42 8.91 13.83
C TYR A 442 -0.37 8.18 12.48
N ARG A 443 0.67 8.37 11.66
CA ARG A 443 0.81 7.82 10.31
C ARG A 443 0.52 6.31 10.19
N ASP A 444 1.15 5.49 11.02
CA ASP A 444 0.99 4.03 10.93
C ASP A 444 -0.39 3.60 11.43
N MET A 445 -0.95 4.34 12.40
CA MET A 445 -2.30 4.11 12.92
C MET A 445 -3.37 4.53 11.90
N LEU A 446 -3.14 5.62 11.16
CA LEU A 446 -3.94 6.01 10.00
C LEU A 446 -3.97 4.90 8.96
N MET A 447 -2.84 4.23 8.69
CA MET A 447 -2.81 3.10 7.76
C MET A 447 -3.56 1.89 8.30
N SER A 448 -3.41 1.54 9.58
CA SER A 448 -4.22 0.47 10.19
C SER A 448 -5.71 0.78 10.10
N TRP A 449 -6.12 2.03 10.36
CA TRP A 449 -7.50 2.48 10.24
C TRP A 449 -8.01 2.40 8.80
N ALA A 450 -7.24 2.89 7.82
CA ALA A 450 -7.60 2.85 6.40
C ALA A 450 -7.69 1.40 5.88
N CYS A 451 -6.76 0.53 6.27
CA CYS A 451 -6.80 -0.89 5.96
C CYS A 451 -8.06 -1.55 6.53
N ARG A 452 -8.40 -1.25 7.80
CA ARG A 452 -9.60 -1.79 8.41
C ARG A 452 -10.88 -1.32 7.72
N LEU A 453 -10.96 -0.05 7.35
CA LEU A 453 -12.09 0.47 6.56
C LEU A 453 -12.21 -0.24 5.21
N ARG A 454 -11.10 -0.49 4.51
CA ARG A 454 -11.09 -1.23 3.25
C ARG A 454 -11.59 -2.67 3.43
N HIS A 455 -11.18 -3.38 4.48
CA HIS A 455 -11.68 -4.73 4.78
C HIS A 455 -13.18 -4.76 5.06
N LEU A 456 -13.69 -3.73 5.73
CA LEU A 456 -15.13 -3.53 5.96
C LEU A 456 -15.89 -2.99 4.73
N ARG A 457 -15.20 -2.85 3.58
CA ARG A 457 -15.74 -2.29 2.32
C ARG A 457 -16.30 -0.87 2.49
N VAL A 458 -15.75 -0.11 3.42
CA VAL A 458 -16.03 1.33 3.61
C VAL A 458 -15.15 2.09 2.63
N THR A 459 -15.72 2.50 1.50
CA THR A 459 -15.02 3.23 0.43
C THR A 459 -15.21 4.74 0.54
N ASN A 460 -16.18 5.20 1.32
CA ASN A 460 -16.58 6.61 1.40
C ASN A 460 -15.85 7.41 2.49
N PHE A 461 -14.52 7.27 2.57
CA PHE A 461 -13.71 8.01 3.52
C PHE A 461 -12.78 9.02 2.84
N ILE A 462 -12.42 10.07 3.57
CA ILE A 462 -11.38 11.05 3.21
C ILE A 462 -10.49 11.34 4.42
N VAL A 463 -9.25 11.73 4.16
CA VAL A 463 -8.25 12.06 5.18
C VAL A 463 -7.92 13.55 5.11
N CYS A 464 -8.01 14.24 6.25
CA CYS A 464 -7.42 15.56 6.44
C CYS A 464 -6.04 15.39 7.07
N ALA A 465 -4.99 15.71 6.31
CA ALA A 465 -3.63 15.74 6.80
C ALA A 465 -3.34 17.08 7.50
N LEU A 466 -2.85 17.01 8.74
CA LEU A 466 -2.52 18.19 9.55
C LEU A 466 -1.16 18.82 9.19
N ASP A 467 -0.30 18.07 8.51
CA ASP A 467 1.04 18.48 8.12
C ASP A 467 1.40 17.95 6.72
N HIS A 468 2.45 18.51 6.13
CA HIS A 468 2.87 18.17 4.76
C HIS A 468 3.40 16.73 4.66
N GLU A 469 4.10 16.24 5.68
CA GLU A 469 4.65 14.88 5.69
C GLU A 469 3.55 13.82 5.68
N THR A 470 2.49 14.02 6.47
CA THR A 470 1.31 13.14 6.48
C THR A 470 0.56 13.21 5.17
N TYR A 471 0.46 14.41 4.57
CA TYR A 471 -0.16 14.60 3.27
C TYR A 471 0.60 13.81 2.20
N GLU A 472 1.90 14.05 2.04
CA GLU A 472 2.76 13.36 1.08
C GLU A 472 2.72 11.84 1.28
N PHE A 473 2.89 11.39 2.53
CA PHE A 473 2.76 9.97 2.85
C PHE A 473 1.41 9.39 2.41
N SER A 474 0.31 10.07 2.73
CA SER A 474 -1.04 9.61 2.37
C SER A 474 -1.23 9.52 0.86
N VAL A 475 -0.68 10.47 0.09
CA VAL A 475 -0.69 10.40 -1.39
C VAL A 475 0.11 9.20 -1.89
N LEU A 476 1.30 8.96 -1.33
CA LEU A 476 2.13 7.80 -1.68
C LEU A 476 1.49 6.46 -1.29
N GLN A 477 0.59 6.45 -0.29
CA GLN A 477 -0.23 5.30 0.10
C GLN A 477 -1.58 5.23 -0.64
N GLY A 478 -1.81 6.10 -1.63
CA GLY A 478 -3.03 6.14 -2.44
C GLY A 478 -4.31 6.37 -1.63
N LEU A 479 -4.22 7.16 -0.55
CA LEU A 479 -5.38 7.58 0.26
C LEU A 479 -6.03 8.85 -0.33
N PRO A 480 -7.36 9.01 -0.20
CA PRO A 480 -8.05 10.23 -0.59
C PRO A 480 -7.77 11.33 0.45
N VAL A 481 -6.78 12.18 0.19
CA VAL A 481 -6.25 13.13 1.19
C VAL A 481 -6.31 14.58 0.72
N PHE A 482 -6.57 15.49 1.65
CA PHE A 482 -6.37 16.92 1.47
C PHE A 482 -5.62 17.51 2.67
N ARG A 483 -5.04 18.70 2.49
CA ARG A 483 -4.43 19.47 3.55
C ARG A 483 -5.26 20.72 3.79
N ASP A 484 -5.54 20.99 5.05
CA ASP A 484 -6.19 22.23 5.44
C ASP A 484 -5.19 23.40 5.46
N PRO A 485 -5.40 24.49 4.69
CA PRO A 485 -4.48 25.63 4.63
C PRO A 485 -4.27 26.35 5.97
N LEU A 486 -5.24 26.22 6.88
CA LEU A 486 -5.24 26.86 8.19
C LEU A 486 -4.67 25.96 9.29
N SER A 487 -4.13 24.78 8.93
CA SER A 487 -3.54 23.87 9.90
C SER A 487 -2.27 24.46 10.53
N PRO A 488 -2.03 24.23 11.83
CA PRO A 488 -0.86 24.77 12.54
C PRO A 488 0.47 24.29 11.93
N LYS A 489 1.35 25.21 11.51
CA LYS A 489 2.60 24.86 10.80
C LYS A 489 3.78 24.47 11.70
N ASN A 490 3.74 24.79 13.00
CA ASN A 490 4.89 24.71 13.92
C ASN A 490 4.57 23.90 15.19
N VAL A 491 4.02 22.71 15.04
CA VAL A 491 3.60 21.92 16.20
C VAL A 491 4.35 20.60 16.22
N SER A 492 5.18 20.39 17.25
CA SER A 492 5.79 19.09 17.56
C SER A 492 4.67 18.11 17.92
N PHE A 493 4.34 17.21 16.99
CA PHE A 493 3.25 16.24 17.17
C PHE A 493 3.60 15.13 18.17
N ASP A 494 4.88 14.96 18.53
CA ASP A 494 5.32 14.01 19.55
C ASP A 494 4.97 14.48 20.97
N ASP A 495 4.85 15.80 21.20
CA ASP A 495 4.42 16.40 22.47
C ASP A 495 2.92 16.74 22.50
N CYS A 496 2.17 16.28 21.50
CA CYS A 496 0.75 16.56 21.34
C CYS A 496 -0.12 15.53 22.05
N HIS A 497 -0.46 15.79 23.31
CA HIS A 497 -1.33 14.92 24.12
C HIS A 497 -2.51 15.68 24.72
N PHE A 498 -3.49 14.96 25.26
CA PHE A 498 -4.67 15.55 25.86
C PHE A 498 -4.30 16.67 26.85
N GLY A 499 -4.93 17.84 26.68
CA GLY A 499 -4.69 19.03 27.50
C GLY A 499 -3.55 19.94 27.04
N THR A 500 -2.72 19.57 26.04
CA THR A 500 -1.65 20.46 25.54
C THR A 500 -2.17 21.52 24.56
N LYS A 501 -1.43 22.64 24.39
CA LYS A 501 -1.78 23.69 23.40
C LYS A 501 -1.84 23.17 21.97
N CYS A 502 -0.98 22.21 21.60
CA CYS A 502 -1.08 21.49 20.34
C CYS A 502 -2.44 20.82 20.18
N PHE A 503 -2.84 20.01 21.15
CA PHE A 503 -4.10 19.27 21.11
C PHE A 503 -5.31 20.21 21.00
N GLN A 504 -5.26 21.34 21.67
CA GLN A 504 -6.29 22.39 21.55
C GLN A 504 -6.36 22.99 20.13
N GLN A 505 -5.22 23.19 19.46
CA GLN A 505 -5.18 23.70 18.10
C GLN A 505 -5.63 22.65 17.07
N VAL A 506 -5.18 21.40 17.21
CA VAL A 506 -5.53 20.29 16.32
C VAL A 506 -7.01 19.94 16.40
N THR A 507 -7.57 19.85 17.62
CA THR A 507 -9.00 19.58 17.78
C THR A 507 -9.83 20.64 17.08
N LYS A 508 -9.56 21.93 17.27
CA LYS A 508 -10.26 23.03 16.57
C LYS A 508 -10.18 22.98 15.04
N VAL A 509 -9.22 22.26 14.44
CA VAL A 509 -9.21 21.98 12.98
C VAL A 509 -10.35 21.03 12.62
N LYS A 510 -10.58 19.96 13.41
CA LYS A 510 -11.60 18.93 13.13
C LYS A 510 -12.99 19.54 12.98
N SER A 511 -13.48 20.27 13.99
CA SER A 511 -14.82 20.90 13.93
C SER A 511 -14.95 21.93 12.81
N ARG A 512 -13.89 22.69 12.48
CA ARG A 512 -13.91 23.63 11.36
C ARG A 512 -14.03 22.93 10.01
N ILE A 513 -13.28 21.85 9.80
CA ILE A 513 -13.33 21.05 8.57
C ILE A 513 -14.68 20.37 8.42
N VAL A 514 -15.22 19.81 9.50
CA VAL A 514 -16.58 19.25 9.49
C VAL A 514 -17.59 20.32 9.09
N LEU A 515 -17.51 21.52 9.67
CA LEU A 515 -18.40 22.63 9.30
C LEU A 515 -18.27 23.02 7.82
N GLU A 516 -17.07 23.03 7.25
CA GLU A 516 -16.86 23.30 5.83
C GLU A 516 -17.52 22.25 4.94
N ILE A 517 -17.35 20.96 5.27
CA ILE A 517 -17.96 19.84 4.52
C ILE A 517 -19.48 19.86 4.62
N LEU A 518 -20.03 20.15 5.80
CA LEU A 518 -21.48 20.31 6.01
C LEU A 518 -22.03 21.45 5.13
N LYS A 519 -21.32 22.59 5.03
CA LYS A 519 -21.71 23.70 4.14
C LYS A 519 -21.66 23.34 2.65
N LEU A 520 -20.84 22.35 2.27
CA LEU A 520 -20.78 21.82 0.90
C LEU A 520 -21.90 20.80 0.60
N GLY A 521 -22.76 20.49 1.57
CA GLY A 521 -23.93 19.63 1.37
C GLY A 521 -23.69 18.14 1.66
N TYR A 522 -22.64 17.79 2.42
CA TYR A 522 -22.28 16.40 2.71
C TYR A 522 -22.42 16.08 4.21
N ASN A 523 -22.98 14.90 4.53
CA ASN A 523 -23.01 14.39 5.90
C ASN A 523 -21.62 13.88 6.30
N VAL A 524 -21.25 14.00 7.56
CA VAL A 524 -19.92 13.64 8.06
C VAL A 524 -20.02 12.69 9.22
N LEU A 525 -19.41 11.51 9.10
CA LEU A 525 -18.99 10.70 10.24
C LEU A 525 -17.54 11.05 10.56
N LEU A 526 -17.29 11.84 11.60
CA LEU A 526 -15.93 12.02 12.10
C LEU A 526 -15.53 10.77 12.87
N SER A 527 -14.36 10.22 12.56
CA SER A 527 -13.71 9.16 13.34
C SER A 527 -12.25 9.52 13.53
N ASP A 528 -11.80 9.53 14.78
CA ASP A 528 -10.38 9.54 15.08
C ASP A 528 -9.74 8.26 14.51
N VAL A 529 -8.50 8.37 14.06
CA VAL A 529 -7.77 7.26 13.44
C VAL A 529 -7.35 6.19 14.45
N ASP A 530 -7.51 6.46 15.75
CA ASP A 530 -7.30 5.52 16.85
C ASP A 530 -8.61 4.82 17.29
N VAL A 531 -9.68 4.95 16.51
CA VAL A 531 -10.90 4.15 16.68
C VAL A 531 -10.79 2.89 15.83
N TYR A 532 -10.85 1.71 16.46
CA TYR A 532 -10.90 0.44 15.73
C TYR A 532 -12.35 0.09 15.37
N TRP A 533 -12.60 -0.38 14.15
CA TRP A 533 -13.94 -0.66 13.66
C TRP A 533 -14.15 -2.17 13.53
N PHE A 534 -15.22 -2.70 14.11
CA PHE A 534 -15.59 -4.12 14.01
C PHE A 534 -16.57 -4.36 12.87
N ASP A 535 -17.44 -3.38 12.58
CA ASP A 535 -18.39 -3.39 11.47
C ASP A 535 -18.59 -1.95 10.93
N ASN A 536 -19.25 -1.79 9.78
CA ASN A 536 -19.54 -0.51 9.16
C ASN A 536 -20.76 0.18 9.84
N PRO A 537 -20.56 1.23 10.66
CA PRO A 537 -21.64 1.91 11.37
C PRO A 537 -22.40 2.93 10.50
N VAL A 538 -21.91 3.28 9.30
CA VAL A 538 -22.48 4.37 8.49
C VAL A 538 -23.96 4.13 8.16
N PRO A 539 -24.39 2.95 7.67
CA PRO A 539 -25.80 2.69 7.38
C PRO A 539 -26.67 2.75 8.64
N PHE A 540 -26.18 2.20 9.75
CA PHE A 540 -26.87 2.19 11.03
C PHE A 540 -27.07 3.61 11.56
N LEU A 541 -26.01 4.43 11.60
CA LEU A 541 -26.07 5.81 12.07
C LEU A 541 -26.96 6.68 11.18
N TYR A 542 -26.89 6.49 9.85
CA TYR A 542 -27.77 7.20 8.93
C TYR A 542 -29.25 6.85 9.18
N SER A 543 -29.58 5.57 9.39
CA SER A 543 -30.97 5.16 9.66
C SER A 543 -31.46 5.60 11.04
N LEU A 544 -30.60 5.56 12.06
CA LEU A 544 -30.94 5.91 13.44
C LEU A 544 -31.17 7.42 13.61
N LEU A 545 -30.34 8.23 12.97
CA LEU A 545 -30.30 9.68 13.17
C LEU A 545 -31.08 10.33 12.03
N GLY A 546 -32.30 10.82 12.30
CA GLY A 546 -33.12 11.54 11.33
C GLY A 546 -32.60 12.96 11.03
N PRO A 547 -33.32 13.75 10.21
CA PRO A 547 -33.02 15.17 10.03
C PRO A 547 -32.96 15.91 11.38
N ALA A 548 -32.14 16.97 11.46
CA ALA A 548 -31.95 17.75 12.69
C ALA A 548 -31.57 16.89 13.91
N THR A 549 -30.79 15.83 13.68
CA THR A 549 -30.24 14.96 14.72
C THR A 549 -28.72 14.87 14.61
N PHE A 550 -28.02 15.01 15.74
CA PHE A 550 -26.57 14.86 15.86
C PHE A 550 -26.26 13.66 16.76
N GLY A 551 -25.46 12.70 16.30
CA GLY A 551 -25.10 11.52 17.09
C GLY A 551 -23.65 11.59 17.56
N ALA A 552 -23.37 11.47 18.86
CA ALA A 552 -22.01 11.53 19.40
C ALA A 552 -21.70 10.37 20.33
N GLN A 553 -20.47 9.86 20.30
CA GLN A 553 -20.01 8.91 21.31
C GLN A 553 -19.99 9.56 22.70
N SER A 554 -20.29 8.77 23.73
CA SER A 554 -20.13 9.16 25.14
C SER A 554 -18.74 8.82 25.68
N ASP A 555 -18.14 9.75 26.43
CA ASP A 555 -16.98 9.57 27.30
C ASP A 555 -17.38 9.19 28.75
N GLU A 556 -18.66 8.91 29.02
CA GLU A 556 -19.08 8.34 30.29
C GLU A 556 -18.64 6.88 30.39
N TYR A 557 -17.93 6.54 31.45
CA TYR A 557 -17.31 5.23 31.64
C TYR A 557 -18.16 4.33 32.55
N SER A 558 -19.07 4.91 33.33
CA SER A 558 -19.99 4.15 34.19
C SER A 558 -20.79 3.14 33.37
N ASP A 559 -20.98 1.93 33.91
CA ASP A 559 -21.78 0.87 33.30
C ASP A 559 -23.28 1.10 33.40
N THR A 560 -23.70 2.00 34.29
CA THR A 560 -25.11 2.33 34.57
C THR A 560 -25.36 3.83 34.59
N GLY A 561 -26.63 4.23 34.54
CA GLY A 561 -27.04 5.63 34.59
C GLY A 561 -26.85 6.40 33.28
N PRO A 562 -27.06 7.73 33.32
CA PRO A 562 -27.06 8.57 32.14
C PRO A 562 -25.70 8.62 31.44
N ILE A 563 -25.71 8.58 30.11
CA ILE A 563 -24.51 8.64 29.27
C ILE A 563 -24.20 10.05 28.77
N ASN A 564 -25.11 10.99 28.98
CA ASN A 564 -24.99 12.39 28.58
C ASN A 564 -24.66 13.33 29.75
N LEU A 565 -23.88 12.86 30.74
CA LEU A 565 -23.48 13.67 31.89
C LEU A 565 -22.62 14.88 31.48
N PRO A 566 -22.57 15.96 32.28
CA PRO A 566 -21.79 17.16 32.00
C PRO A 566 -20.38 16.88 31.49
N ARG A 567 -20.10 17.36 30.26
CA ARG A 567 -18.80 17.22 29.57
C ARG A 567 -18.35 15.78 29.30
N ARG A 568 -19.30 14.84 29.20
CA ARG A 568 -19.08 13.45 28.76
C ARG A 568 -19.36 13.22 27.27
N LEU A 569 -19.46 14.26 26.45
CA LEU A 569 -19.49 14.07 24.99
C LEU A 569 -18.07 13.81 24.51
N ASN A 570 -17.86 12.76 23.71
CA ASN A 570 -16.60 12.47 23.04
C ASN A 570 -16.60 13.09 21.62
N SER A 571 -15.59 13.89 21.29
CA SER A 571 -15.50 14.54 19.96
C SER A 571 -14.63 13.77 18.96
N GLY A 572 -14.21 12.55 19.29
CA GLY A 572 -13.43 11.67 18.41
C GLY A 572 -14.28 10.69 17.58
N PHE A 573 -15.58 10.56 17.87
CA PHE A 573 -16.50 9.79 17.02
C PHE A 573 -17.92 10.38 17.06
N TYR A 574 -18.38 10.95 15.94
CA TYR A 574 -19.74 11.50 15.83
C TYR A 574 -20.25 11.58 14.39
N PHE A 575 -21.57 11.54 14.22
CA PHE A 575 -22.27 11.72 12.94
C PHE A 575 -23.03 13.04 12.91
N ALA A 576 -22.75 13.85 11.90
CA ALA A 576 -23.37 15.14 11.65
C ALA A 576 -24.02 15.17 10.26
N ARG A 577 -25.32 15.52 10.21
CA ARG A 577 -26.04 15.68 8.95
C ARG A 577 -25.85 17.07 8.37
N SER A 578 -25.79 17.14 7.04
CA SER A 578 -25.81 18.40 6.32
C SER A 578 -27.23 18.97 6.26
N ASP A 579 -27.68 19.54 7.37
CA ASP A 579 -28.93 20.31 7.47
C ASP A 579 -28.71 21.65 8.18
N ASN A 580 -29.72 22.53 8.13
CA ASN A 580 -29.59 23.89 8.63
C ASN A 580 -29.36 23.95 10.15
N ALA A 581 -30.03 23.08 10.92
CA ALA A 581 -29.90 23.03 12.37
C ALA A 581 -28.49 22.58 12.78
N THR A 582 -28.03 21.45 12.23
CA THR A 582 -26.71 20.88 12.51
C THR A 582 -25.60 21.83 12.08
N THR A 583 -25.73 22.44 10.89
CA THR A 583 -24.74 23.40 10.38
C THR A 583 -24.66 24.63 11.27
N THR A 584 -25.80 25.16 11.73
CA THR A 584 -25.85 26.31 12.65
C THR A 584 -25.22 25.98 13.99
N VAL A 585 -25.55 24.83 14.58
CA VAL A 585 -24.94 24.39 15.85
C VAL A 585 -23.43 24.17 15.70
N MET A 586 -22.95 23.59 14.59
CA MET A 586 -21.52 23.47 14.35
C MET A 586 -20.83 24.83 14.20
N GLN A 587 -21.48 25.84 13.62
CA GLN A 587 -20.95 27.22 13.62
C GLN A 587 -20.85 27.77 15.04
N MET A 588 -21.85 27.52 15.89
CA MET A 588 -21.82 27.92 17.31
C MET A 588 -20.69 27.22 18.06
N ILE A 589 -20.46 25.93 17.83
CA ILE A 589 -19.37 25.16 18.44
C ILE A 589 -18.00 25.72 18.03
N VAL A 590 -17.78 25.94 16.73
CA VAL A 590 -16.51 26.51 16.24
C VAL A 590 -16.27 27.89 16.84
N LYS A 591 -17.30 28.74 16.93
CA LYS A 591 -17.23 30.08 17.55
C LYS A 591 -17.00 30.01 19.06
N HIS A 592 -17.61 29.05 19.76
CA HIS A 592 -17.40 28.86 21.19
C HIS A 592 -15.97 28.36 21.47
N ALA A 593 -15.50 27.40 20.69
CA ALA A 593 -14.17 26.82 20.80
C ALA A 593 -13.06 27.84 20.50
N SER A 594 -13.25 28.72 19.50
CA SER A 594 -12.26 29.77 19.16
C SER A 594 -12.03 30.76 20.30
N ASN A 595 -13.06 31.03 21.11
CA ASN A 595 -13.00 31.93 22.26
C ASN A 595 -12.54 31.23 23.56
N SER A 596 -12.28 29.92 23.53
CA SER A 596 -11.87 29.15 24.69
C SER A 596 -10.38 28.79 24.67
N GLY A 597 -9.75 28.75 25.85
CA GLY A 597 -8.41 28.16 26.06
C GLY A 597 -8.44 26.64 26.25
N LEU A 598 -9.55 25.96 25.92
CA LEU A 598 -9.75 24.53 26.07
C LEU A 598 -9.67 23.82 24.70
N SER A 599 -9.69 22.48 24.73
CA SER A 599 -9.95 21.69 23.52
C SER A 599 -11.38 21.94 23.02
N GLU A 600 -11.71 21.48 21.81
CA GLU A 600 -13.04 21.68 21.26
C GLU A 600 -14.14 20.88 21.98
N GLN A 601 -13.81 19.71 22.55
CA GLN A 601 -14.79 18.76 23.09
C GLN A 601 -15.74 19.36 24.16
N PRO A 602 -15.26 20.14 25.15
CA PRO A 602 -16.16 20.86 26.06
C PRO A 602 -17.14 21.80 25.36
N SER A 603 -16.73 22.38 24.21
CA SER A 603 -17.59 23.29 23.44
C SER A 603 -18.74 22.57 22.77
N PHE A 604 -18.56 21.33 22.31
CA PHE A 604 -19.67 20.51 21.81
C PHE A 604 -20.73 20.34 22.90
N TYR A 605 -20.33 19.88 24.09
CA TYR A 605 -21.26 19.67 25.19
C TYR A 605 -21.92 20.97 25.65
N ASP A 606 -21.14 22.02 25.92
CA ASP A 606 -21.66 23.27 26.49
C ASP A 606 -22.64 23.97 25.52
N VAL A 607 -22.44 23.83 24.19
CA VAL A 607 -23.37 24.37 23.17
C VAL A 607 -24.60 23.49 23.01
N MET A 608 -24.44 22.17 22.88
CA MET A 608 -25.54 21.25 22.56
C MET A 608 -26.43 20.91 23.76
N CYS A 609 -25.81 20.64 24.92
CA CYS A 609 -26.49 20.20 26.14
C CYS A 609 -26.61 21.29 27.19
N GLY A 610 -26.04 22.48 26.94
CA GLY A 610 -25.98 23.57 27.89
C GLY A 610 -24.96 23.33 29.00
N LYS A 611 -24.48 24.42 29.61
CA LYS A 611 -23.56 24.34 30.76
C LYS A 611 -24.20 23.53 31.88
N ASN A 612 -23.48 22.58 32.46
CA ASN A 612 -23.99 21.65 33.47
C ASN A 612 -25.19 20.78 33.02
N GLY A 613 -25.47 20.70 31.71
CA GLY A 613 -26.54 19.85 31.18
C GLY A 613 -27.95 20.43 31.30
N THR A 614 -28.12 21.75 31.30
CA THR A 614 -29.43 22.41 31.40
C THR A 614 -30.41 22.05 30.29
N ASN A 615 -29.92 21.57 29.16
CA ASN A 615 -30.72 21.23 27.99
C ASN A 615 -30.86 19.71 27.78
N ARG A 616 -30.51 18.90 28.79
CA ARG A 616 -30.75 17.45 28.78
C ARG A 616 -32.26 17.19 28.89
N ILE A 617 -32.76 16.30 28.04
CA ILE A 617 -34.18 15.92 28.00
C ILE A 617 -34.41 14.45 28.37
N SER A 618 -33.35 13.64 28.35
CA SER A 618 -33.32 12.25 28.81
C SER A 618 -31.90 11.87 29.23
N ASP A 619 -31.67 10.59 29.53
CA ASP A 619 -30.38 10.03 29.94
C ASP A 619 -29.38 9.88 28.79
N ASP A 620 -29.84 10.02 27.55
CA ASP A 620 -29.09 9.86 26.32
C ASP A 620 -29.27 11.05 25.35
N ARG A 621 -30.15 12.03 25.65
CA ARG A 621 -30.46 13.12 24.72
C ARG A 621 -30.39 14.51 25.31
N CYS A 622 -30.03 15.45 24.44
CA CYS A 622 -30.13 16.88 24.67
C CYS A 622 -30.93 17.54 23.55
N LEU A 623 -31.55 18.68 23.83
CA LEU A 623 -32.24 19.50 22.83
C LEU A 623 -31.63 20.89 22.79
N GLU A 624 -30.94 21.24 21.71
CA GLU A 624 -30.36 22.57 21.57
C GLU A 624 -31.48 23.60 21.30
N PRO A 625 -31.63 24.64 22.12
CA PRO A 625 -32.84 25.48 22.14
C PRO A 625 -32.97 26.46 20.97
N ASN A 626 -31.88 26.85 20.30
CA ASN A 626 -31.95 27.86 19.22
C ASN A 626 -32.35 27.25 17.87
N THR A 627 -32.02 25.98 17.65
CA THR A 627 -32.21 25.29 16.37
C THR A 627 -33.11 24.06 16.47
N ASN A 628 -33.51 23.68 17.68
CA ASN A 628 -34.20 22.43 18.00
C ASN A 628 -33.42 21.19 17.53
N LEU A 629 -32.08 21.28 17.47
CA LEU A 629 -31.24 20.13 17.15
C LEU A 629 -31.31 19.11 18.28
N THR A 630 -31.72 17.89 17.96
CA THR A 630 -31.67 16.78 18.91
C THR A 630 -30.29 16.16 18.91
N VAL A 631 -29.63 16.12 20.06
CA VAL A 631 -28.34 15.45 20.22
C VAL A 631 -28.57 14.11 20.90
N VAL A 632 -28.10 13.04 20.27
CA VAL A 632 -28.21 11.65 20.73
C VAL A 632 -26.83 11.15 21.10
N PHE A 633 -26.65 10.75 22.35
CA PHE A 633 -25.46 10.04 22.80
C PHE A 633 -25.60 8.59 22.37
N LEU A 634 -24.63 8.09 21.60
CA LEU A 634 -24.66 6.76 21.04
C LEU A 634 -24.58 5.71 22.17
N ASN A 635 -25.28 4.58 21.98
CA ASN A 635 -25.28 3.49 22.93
C ASN A 635 -23.84 3.02 23.20
N ARG A 636 -23.41 3.05 24.47
CA ARG A 636 -22.04 2.74 24.89
C ARG A 636 -21.66 1.25 24.76
N ASP A 637 -22.61 0.33 24.64
CA ASP A 637 -22.34 -1.06 24.23
C ASP A 637 -22.04 -1.15 22.74
N LEU A 638 -22.73 -0.37 21.89
CA LEU A 638 -22.49 -0.38 20.44
C LEU A 638 -21.27 0.47 20.03
N PHE A 639 -20.99 1.53 20.78
CA PHE A 639 -19.93 2.51 20.51
C PHE A 639 -19.06 2.77 21.77
N PRO A 640 -18.43 1.73 22.36
CA PRO A 640 -17.65 1.86 23.58
C PRO A 640 -16.47 2.83 23.46
N ASN A 641 -16.33 3.67 24.48
CA ASN A 641 -15.09 4.40 24.72
C ASN A 641 -14.06 3.48 25.39
N GLY A 642 -12.83 3.97 25.52
CA GLY A 642 -11.69 3.18 25.97
C GLY A 642 -11.63 2.89 27.47
N ALA A 643 -12.59 3.36 28.27
CA ALA A 643 -12.72 3.02 29.69
C ALA A 643 -13.99 2.21 30.01
N TYR A 644 -14.90 2.07 29.06
CA TYR A 644 -16.16 1.36 29.27
C TYR A 644 -15.93 -0.15 29.44
N LYS A 645 -16.49 -0.74 30.50
CA LYS A 645 -16.41 -2.18 30.85
C LYS A 645 -14.99 -2.79 30.86
N ASP A 646 -13.96 -1.96 30.92
CA ASP A 646 -12.56 -2.34 30.76
C ASP A 646 -12.33 -3.26 29.54
N VAL A 647 -13.01 -2.99 28.41
CA VAL A 647 -12.94 -3.86 27.22
C VAL A 647 -11.50 -4.03 26.74
N TRP A 648 -10.69 -2.97 26.80
CA TRP A 648 -9.27 -2.99 26.44
C TRP A 648 -8.40 -3.86 27.36
N GLU A 649 -8.86 -4.17 28.57
CA GLU A 649 -8.11 -4.98 29.54
C GLU A 649 -8.52 -6.46 29.51
N LYS A 650 -9.47 -6.84 28.64
CA LYS A 650 -9.88 -8.23 28.46
C LYS A 650 -8.80 -9.00 27.70
N HIS A 651 -8.69 -10.29 28.01
CA HIS A 651 -7.75 -11.18 27.34
C HIS A 651 -7.99 -11.26 25.82
N ASP A 652 -9.26 -11.35 25.41
CA ASP A 652 -9.67 -11.30 24.01
C ASP A 652 -10.56 -10.08 23.78
N VAL A 653 -9.91 -8.96 23.47
CA VAL A 653 -10.58 -7.68 23.21
C VAL A 653 -11.53 -7.80 22.01
N GLN A 654 -11.14 -8.55 20.98
CA GLN A 654 -11.93 -8.70 19.76
C GLN A 654 -13.25 -9.44 20.04
N SER A 655 -13.16 -10.63 20.66
CA SER A 655 -14.35 -11.43 20.99
C SER A 655 -15.25 -10.70 21.98
N THR A 656 -14.69 -10.03 22.99
CA THR A 656 -15.46 -9.21 23.95
C THR A 656 -16.29 -8.14 23.22
N CYS A 657 -15.67 -7.44 22.28
CA CYS A 657 -16.32 -6.38 21.50
C CYS A 657 -17.44 -6.95 20.61
N MET A 658 -17.18 -8.09 19.96
CA MET A 658 -18.17 -8.78 19.14
C MET A 658 -19.37 -9.29 19.95
N GLU A 659 -19.15 -9.81 21.16
CA GLU A 659 -20.22 -10.26 22.07
C GLU A 659 -21.13 -9.12 22.53
N LEU A 660 -20.56 -7.93 22.74
CA LEU A 660 -21.33 -6.71 23.03
C LEU A 660 -22.09 -6.17 21.81
N GLY A 661 -21.78 -6.64 20.60
CA GLY A 661 -22.32 -6.11 19.35
C GLY A 661 -21.72 -4.75 18.98
N CYS A 662 -20.51 -4.44 19.41
CA CYS A 662 -19.87 -3.17 19.14
C CYS A 662 -19.61 -2.96 17.65
N PHE A 663 -19.92 -1.78 17.14
CA PHE A 663 -19.46 -1.34 15.81
C PHE A 663 -18.02 -0.87 15.85
N ILE A 664 -17.61 -0.23 16.94
CA ILE A 664 -16.28 0.39 17.09
C ILE A 664 -15.77 0.23 18.52
N LEU A 665 -14.46 0.38 18.73
CA LEU A 665 -13.83 0.56 20.05
C LEU A 665 -12.82 1.70 19.98
N HIS A 666 -13.05 2.74 20.78
CA HIS A 666 -12.16 3.91 20.78
C HIS A 666 -10.94 3.65 21.68
N ASN A 667 -9.72 3.84 21.13
CA ASN A 667 -8.46 3.77 21.87
C ASN A 667 -8.17 5.08 22.67
N ASN A 668 -9.20 5.70 23.27
CA ASN A 668 -9.04 6.81 24.21
C ASN A 668 -8.90 6.32 25.67
N TRP A 669 -8.85 7.23 26.66
CA TRP A 669 -8.56 6.89 28.08
C TRP A 669 -7.18 6.29 28.36
N ILE A 670 -6.22 6.52 27.47
CA ILE A 670 -4.80 6.20 27.66
C ILE A 670 -3.94 7.38 27.22
N ASN A 671 -2.91 7.70 27.99
CA ASN A 671 -2.01 8.83 27.70
C ASN A 671 -0.72 8.37 27.03
N GLY A 672 -0.33 9.06 25.97
CA GLY A 672 0.89 8.81 25.21
C GLY A 672 0.68 7.96 23.97
N ARG A 673 1.16 8.47 22.84
CA ARG A 673 1.11 7.84 21.51
C ARG A 673 1.62 6.39 21.53
N LYS A 674 2.82 6.17 22.08
CA LYS A 674 3.44 4.82 22.11
C LYS A 674 2.56 3.79 22.82
N LYS A 675 1.91 4.20 23.92
CA LYS A 675 0.99 3.32 24.65
C LYS A 675 -0.28 3.02 23.86
N LYS A 676 -0.83 3.99 23.13
CA LYS A 676 -1.96 3.76 22.21
C LYS A 676 -1.63 2.74 21.13
N LEU A 677 -0.49 2.92 20.44
CA LEU A 677 -0.04 1.96 19.42
C LEU A 677 0.14 0.57 20.04
N GLN A 678 0.87 0.49 21.15
CA GLN A 678 1.13 -0.79 21.81
C GLN A 678 -0.15 -1.50 22.25
N ARG A 679 -1.10 -0.78 22.87
CA ARG A 679 -2.39 -1.34 23.29
C ARG A 679 -3.15 -1.93 22.11
N GLN A 680 -3.24 -1.18 21.01
CA GLN A 680 -3.96 -1.63 19.83
C GLN A 680 -3.28 -2.82 19.13
N MET A 681 -1.95 -2.78 18.96
CA MET A 681 -1.18 -3.87 18.34
C MET A 681 -1.21 -5.15 19.19
N SER A 682 -0.99 -5.03 20.51
CA SER A 682 -0.99 -6.20 21.41
C SER A 682 -2.36 -6.84 21.59
N SER A 683 -3.43 -6.09 21.35
CA SER A 683 -4.82 -6.60 21.36
C SER A 683 -5.23 -7.30 20.05
N GLY A 684 -4.34 -7.37 19.05
CA GLY A 684 -4.65 -7.92 17.72
C GLY A 684 -5.54 -7.00 16.86
N LEU A 685 -5.84 -5.79 17.31
CA LEU A 685 -6.71 -4.83 16.61
C LEU A 685 -5.90 -3.94 15.66
N TRP A 686 -5.10 -4.55 14.79
CA TRP A 686 -4.15 -3.87 13.91
C TRP A 686 -4.06 -4.56 12.54
N ASP A 687 -4.26 -3.79 11.47
CA ASP A 687 -4.51 -4.33 10.11
C ASP A 687 -3.49 -3.85 9.07
N TYR A 688 -2.32 -3.37 9.49
CA TYR A 688 -1.29 -2.85 8.58
C TYR A 688 0.10 -3.34 8.96
N ASP A 689 0.89 -3.81 8.00
CA ASP A 689 2.30 -4.13 8.23
C ASP A 689 3.19 -3.01 7.68
N PRO A 690 3.82 -2.19 8.54
CA PRO A 690 4.70 -1.12 8.07
C PRO A 690 5.95 -1.62 7.33
N SER A 691 6.35 -2.88 7.54
CA SER A 691 7.56 -3.45 6.92
C SER A 691 7.33 -3.83 5.46
N SER A 692 6.20 -4.47 5.14
CA SER A 692 5.80 -4.79 3.76
C SER A 692 4.94 -3.72 3.10
N ARG A 693 4.42 -2.75 3.87
CA ARG A 693 3.47 -1.71 3.46
C ARG A 693 2.14 -2.23 2.95
N LEU A 694 1.79 -3.45 3.36
CA LEU A 694 0.55 -4.10 2.97
C LEU A 694 -0.47 -4.00 4.11
N CYS A 695 -1.74 -3.94 3.74
CA CYS A 695 -2.78 -4.27 4.69
C CYS A 695 -2.65 -5.74 5.07
N LEU A 696 -2.75 -6.06 6.36
CA LEU A 696 -2.73 -7.43 6.83
C LEU A 696 -4.00 -8.13 6.33
N GLN A 697 -3.83 -9.15 5.50
CA GLN A 697 -4.94 -9.96 5.00
C GLN A 697 -4.97 -11.28 5.77
N ASN A 698 -6.17 -11.82 6.00
CA ASN A 698 -6.29 -13.18 6.52
C ASN A 698 -6.00 -14.16 5.36
N PHE A 699 -4.73 -14.53 5.18
CA PHE A 699 -4.26 -15.38 4.06
C PHE A 699 -4.92 -16.78 4.00
N SER A 700 -5.69 -17.12 5.04
CA SER A 700 -6.47 -18.34 5.21
C SER A 700 -7.79 -18.36 4.42
N ASP A 701 -8.34 -17.20 4.06
CA ASP A 701 -9.74 -17.11 3.62
C ASP A 701 -9.89 -17.23 2.10
N ARG A 702 -9.51 -18.38 1.54
CA ARG A 702 -9.83 -18.77 0.15
C ARG A 702 -11.32 -19.13 -0.05
N GLY A 703 -12.22 -18.76 0.88
CA GLY A 703 -13.56 -19.37 0.99
C GLY A 703 -14.80 -18.46 1.00
N SER A 704 -14.71 -17.15 1.23
CA SER A 704 -15.92 -16.34 1.53
C SER A 704 -16.59 -15.64 0.33
N PHE A 705 -16.77 -16.36 -0.78
CA PHE A 705 -17.69 -15.94 -1.86
C PHE A 705 -18.90 -16.87 -2.04
N ARG A 706 -19.17 -17.76 -1.08
CA ARG A 706 -20.34 -18.66 -1.11
C ARG A 706 -21.57 -18.19 -0.33
N LEU A 707 -21.55 -17.03 0.31
CA LEU A 707 -22.70 -16.54 1.09
C LEU A 707 -23.22 -15.16 0.63
N MET A 708 -23.50 -14.99 -0.67
CA MET A 708 -24.31 -13.88 -1.19
C MET A 708 -25.16 -14.29 -2.40
N GLY A 709 -25.63 -15.55 -2.42
CA GLY A 709 -26.44 -16.13 -3.49
C GLY A 709 -27.90 -16.42 -3.14
N GLN A 710 -28.43 -15.88 -2.04
CA GLN A 710 -29.83 -16.08 -1.64
C GLN A 710 -30.41 -14.82 -0.99
N PHE A 711 -30.68 -13.80 -1.81
CA PHE A 711 -31.76 -12.84 -1.53
C PHE A 711 -32.40 -12.43 -2.86
N HIS A 712 -33.49 -13.13 -3.15
CA HIS A 712 -34.63 -12.81 -4.03
C HIS A 712 -34.41 -11.89 -5.25
N LEU A 713 -34.41 -12.53 -6.42
CA LEU A 713 -34.83 -11.96 -7.69
C LEU A 713 -36.06 -12.77 -8.17
N PHE A 714 -37.11 -12.03 -8.53
CA PHE A 714 -38.39 -12.45 -9.15
C PHE A 714 -39.49 -13.00 -8.25
N GLU A 715 -40.50 -12.16 -8.02
CA GLU A 715 -41.90 -12.50 -8.29
C GLU A 715 -42.67 -11.19 -8.57
N ASP A 716 -42.65 -10.78 -9.84
CA ASP A 716 -43.75 -10.03 -10.46
C ASP A 716 -44.60 -11.08 -11.16
N THR A 717 -45.83 -11.30 -10.68
CA THR A 717 -46.93 -11.85 -11.48
C THR A 717 -48.27 -11.36 -10.93
N ASP A 718 -48.96 -10.57 -11.74
CA ASP A 718 -50.41 -10.52 -11.94
C ASP A 718 -51.35 -10.65 -10.73
N LYS A 719 -51.86 -9.51 -10.23
CA LYS A 719 -53.28 -9.08 -10.34
C LYS A 719 -53.56 -7.80 -9.55
#